data_AF-T0N7H7-F1
#
_entry.id   AF-T0N7H7-F1
#
_cell.length_a   1.000
_cell.length_b   1.000
_cell.length_c   1.000
_cell.angle_alpha   90.00
_cell.angle_beta   90.00
_cell.angle_gamma   90.00
#
_symmetry.space_group_name_H-M   'P 1'
#
loop_
_entity.id
_entity.type
_entity.pdbx_description
1 polymer ?
#
loop_
_entity_poly.entity_id
_entity_poly.type
_entity_poly.pdbx_seq_one_letter_code
_entity_poly.pdbx_strand_id
1 'polypeptide(L)'
;MTIQIGVPAKADEAVAGIMGCDDGYAGAILHMWDLIQKHKGTLVFVNTRSSAEDIAFRLRLYLKDPPIQVHHGSLSRDARESAEKDFKAGKVKALICTSSLELGIDIGSADLVLQFNSPRQINKLIQRVGRSGHSLEKISLGNIVCSDIIELEEASAIVSYIMEGHLEDIAIRENSLATMANQVLSEAKFVSEIDADYFFQVVTRSYPFRNLSREEFDSTLDFLARTGKIFFQDGRVRKRRGVLNYFLENISMIPSEKNFKVIDQINRKFIGTLDERYVVNELEPGSYFVIRGSTWRTIRIDKDRILVEPFPTAAIAPKWSGEEIPVLLDVTEKVSQNRENRYVPDFVEENSRQLLEDWYSKDSATMKRTVIETKANEIIVQVLLGTKGNFALAEIFSSILSGITGESVETDYSPYHFYIRSSRVIRSNDVRRIILSIDPDRLYQYISGSARRSRFFNSVFLYEARKFGLIANDADIGRIRFEKIVDAYYDTPVYRDSIRKLISDYMDLGTLEKYLRGIRSGEIEFSLKDDISESSDVFLTHYSERVAPLKPTRSILDAVKKRLLNEETILYCTSCGNVRTMKVRDIKSIRCPVCGSSLVASLSPFEKNLLDKSREEDPDGIKTRKRLMKNAHLVRERGMQAIIVMASQRESGPETCLTAFLTSPTGTRMIS
;
A
#
# COMPACT_ATOMS: atom_id res chain seq x y z
N MET A 1 -28.94 8.96 -14.64
CA MET A 1 -28.00 7.82 -14.70
C MET A 1 -28.62 6.64 -13.98
N THR A 2 -28.26 5.41 -14.32
CA THR A 2 -28.72 4.20 -13.64
C THR A 2 -27.49 3.47 -13.11
N ILE A 3 -27.49 3.16 -11.82
CA ILE A 3 -26.39 2.47 -11.14
C ILE A 3 -26.97 1.26 -10.43
N GLN A 4 -26.36 0.09 -10.65
CA GLN A 4 -26.60 -1.13 -9.85
C GLN A 4 -25.35 -1.46 -9.06
N ILE A 5 -25.51 -2.07 -7.89
CA ILE A 5 -24.39 -2.51 -7.05
C ILE A 5 -24.63 -3.92 -6.53
N GLY A 6 -23.57 -4.73 -6.43
CA GLY A 6 -23.70 -6.08 -5.90
C GLY A 6 -22.37 -6.73 -5.53
N VAL A 7 -22.46 -7.73 -4.64
CA VAL A 7 -21.42 -8.71 -4.38
C VAL A 7 -21.80 -9.99 -5.12
N PRO A 8 -21.04 -10.40 -6.14
CA PRO A 8 -21.38 -11.58 -6.90
C PRO A 8 -21.08 -12.87 -6.11
N ALA A 9 -21.59 -13.99 -6.62
CA ALA A 9 -21.29 -15.29 -6.07
C ALA A 9 -19.78 -15.59 -6.14
N LYS A 10 -19.28 -16.28 -5.12
CA LYS A 10 -17.90 -16.77 -5.07
C LYS A 10 -17.62 -17.72 -6.23
N ALA A 11 -16.40 -17.67 -6.77
CA ALA A 11 -15.98 -18.61 -7.80
C ALA A 11 -15.64 -19.98 -7.20
N ASP A 12 -15.68 -21.02 -8.03
CA ASP A 12 -15.18 -22.34 -7.66
C ASP A 12 -13.70 -22.30 -7.24
N GLU A 13 -13.32 -23.10 -6.23
CA GLU A 13 -11.92 -23.17 -5.75
C GLU A 13 -10.91 -23.47 -6.86
N ALA A 14 -11.31 -24.24 -7.88
CA ALA A 14 -10.46 -24.54 -9.02
C ALA A 14 -10.14 -23.27 -9.84
N VAL A 15 -11.13 -22.40 -10.04
CA VAL A 15 -10.97 -21.14 -10.78
C VAL A 15 -10.16 -20.15 -9.94
N ALA A 16 -10.49 -20.01 -8.65
CA ALA A 16 -9.70 -19.20 -7.72
C ALA A 16 -8.24 -19.66 -7.66
N GLY A 17 -8.00 -20.97 -7.68
CA GLY A 17 -6.67 -21.57 -7.73
C GLY A 17 -5.91 -21.30 -9.04
N ILE A 18 -6.60 -21.20 -10.18
CA ILE A 18 -6.00 -20.79 -11.47
C ILE A 18 -5.61 -19.31 -11.41
N MET A 19 -6.51 -18.45 -10.92
CA MET A 19 -6.28 -17.01 -10.80
C MET A 19 -5.26 -16.66 -9.70
N GLY A 20 -5.09 -17.53 -8.70
CA GLY A 20 -4.16 -17.33 -7.59
C GLY A 20 -4.67 -16.33 -6.54
N CYS A 21 -5.99 -16.25 -6.32
CA CYS A 21 -6.62 -15.37 -5.34
C CYS A 21 -7.69 -16.11 -4.52
N ASP A 22 -8.37 -15.40 -3.62
CA ASP A 22 -9.55 -15.90 -2.90
C ASP A 22 -10.75 -16.07 -3.85
N ASP A 23 -11.75 -16.81 -3.38
CA ASP A 23 -12.94 -17.21 -4.13
C ASP A 23 -13.89 -16.05 -4.39
N GLY A 24 -14.01 -15.11 -3.44
CA GLY A 24 -14.82 -13.89 -3.58
C GLY A 24 -14.26 -12.96 -4.65
N TYR A 25 -12.96 -12.66 -4.58
CA TYR A 25 -12.28 -11.81 -5.56
C TYR A 25 -12.30 -12.41 -6.97
N ALA A 26 -12.08 -13.73 -7.09
CA ALA A 26 -12.24 -14.44 -8.36
C ALA A 26 -13.67 -14.34 -8.90
N GLY A 27 -14.68 -14.51 -8.03
CA GLY A 27 -16.09 -14.35 -8.37
C GLY A 27 -16.42 -12.95 -8.90
N ALA A 28 -15.89 -11.91 -8.25
CA ALA A 28 -16.02 -10.52 -8.68
C ALA A 28 -15.42 -10.26 -10.07
N ILE A 29 -14.21 -10.79 -10.32
CA ILE A 29 -13.55 -10.66 -11.63
C ILE A 29 -14.35 -11.38 -12.73
N LEU A 30 -14.89 -12.56 -12.45
CA LEU A 30 -15.71 -13.30 -13.42
C LEU A 30 -17.04 -12.60 -13.72
N HIS A 31 -17.73 -12.12 -12.68
CA HIS A 31 -18.97 -11.38 -12.87
C HIS A 31 -18.76 -10.09 -13.67
N MET A 32 -17.67 -9.36 -13.37
CA MET A 32 -17.25 -8.21 -14.17
C MET A 32 -17.02 -8.60 -15.63
N TRP A 33 -16.37 -9.73 -15.89
CA TRP A 33 -16.17 -10.24 -17.25
C TRP A 33 -17.49 -10.56 -17.97
N ASP A 34 -18.45 -11.16 -17.28
CA ASP A 34 -19.78 -11.46 -17.83
C ASP A 34 -20.54 -10.18 -18.21
N LEU A 35 -20.42 -9.11 -17.42
CA LEU A 35 -20.97 -7.80 -17.74
C LEU A 35 -20.29 -7.17 -18.96
N ILE A 36 -18.96 -7.24 -19.05
CA ILE A 36 -18.18 -6.79 -20.22
C ILE A 36 -18.65 -7.50 -21.49
N GLN A 37 -18.92 -8.80 -21.43
CA GLN A 37 -19.32 -9.57 -22.62
C GLN A 37 -20.67 -9.13 -23.20
N LYS A 38 -21.58 -8.66 -22.35
CA LYS A 38 -22.93 -8.21 -22.72
C LYS A 38 -22.96 -6.83 -23.39
N HIS A 39 -21.84 -6.11 -23.39
CA HIS A 39 -21.75 -4.71 -23.84
C HIS A 39 -20.77 -4.55 -25.00
N LYS A 40 -20.89 -3.44 -25.75
CA LYS A 40 -20.00 -3.17 -26.89
C LYS A 40 -18.65 -2.61 -26.46
N GLY A 41 -18.64 -1.74 -25.45
CA GLY A 41 -17.43 -1.10 -24.95
C GLY A 41 -17.59 -0.70 -23.49
N THR A 42 -16.75 -1.26 -22.63
CA THR A 42 -16.82 -1.06 -21.18
C THR A 42 -15.58 -0.35 -20.65
N LEU A 43 -15.78 0.71 -19.87
CA LEU A 43 -14.70 1.28 -19.05
C LEU A 43 -14.79 0.68 -17.64
N VAL A 44 -13.73 0.01 -17.21
CA VAL A 44 -13.65 -0.60 -15.88
C VAL A 44 -12.75 0.27 -15.01
N PHE A 45 -13.34 1.06 -14.12
CA PHE A 45 -12.58 1.87 -13.17
C PHE A 45 -12.17 1.07 -11.94
N VAL A 46 -10.91 1.24 -11.55
CA VAL A 46 -10.33 0.72 -10.32
C VAL A 46 -9.65 1.86 -9.54
N ASN A 47 -9.45 1.67 -8.24
CA ASN A 47 -8.89 2.72 -7.39
C ASN A 47 -7.37 2.86 -7.47
N THR A 48 -6.64 1.78 -7.76
CA THR A 48 -5.17 1.78 -7.80
C THR A 48 -4.63 1.22 -9.12
N ARG A 49 -3.39 1.59 -9.45
CA ARG A 49 -2.70 1.07 -10.64
C ARG A 49 -2.42 -0.43 -10.48
N SER A 50 -2.07 -0.84 -9.26
CA SER A 50 -1.86 -2.24 -8.90
C SER A 50 -3.11 -3.07 -9.19
N SER A 51 -4.29 -2.63 -8.74
CA SER A 51 -5.56 -3.32 -9.01
C SER A 51 -5.87 -3.46 -10.50
N ALA A 52 -5.51 -2.46 -11.32
CA ALA A 52 -5.76 -2.50 -12.77
C ALA A 52 -4.96 -3.64 -13.44
N GLU A 53 -3.66 -3.69 -13.14
CA GLU A 53 -2.74 -4.72 -13.64
C GLU A 53 -3.10 -6.11 -13.08
N ASP A 54 -3.48 -6.17 -11.80
CA ASP A 54 -3.81 -7.37 -11.05
C ASP A 54 -5.06 -8.10 -11.60
N ILE A 55 -6.12 -7.34 -11.89
CA ILE A 55 -7.35 -7.84 -12.52
C ILE A 55 -7.06 -8.29 -13.96
N ALA A 56 -6.35 -7.47 -14.74
CA ALA A 56 -6.00 -7.83 -16.12
C ALA A 56 -5.16 -9.11 -16.18
N PHE A 57 -4.22 -9.27 -15.25
CA PHE A 57 -3.39 -10.46 -15.12
C PHE A 57 -4.23 -11.70 -14.78
N ARG A 58 -5.14 -11.63 -13.81
CA ARG A 58 -6.03 -12.75 -13.44
C ARG A 58 -6.95 -13.17 -14.57
N LEU A 59 -7.54 -12.22 -15.29
CA LEU A 59 -8.35 -12.51 -16.47
C LEU A 59 -7.52 -13.23 -17.55
N ARG A 60 -6.27 -12.82 -17.78
CA ARG A 60 -5.36 -13.51 -18.71
C ARG A 60 -4.96 -14.92 -18.23
N LEU A 61 -4.77 -15.13 -16.93
CA LEU A 61 -4.51 -16.46 -16.40
C LEU A 61 -5.66 -17.43 -16.68
N TYR A 62 -6.90 -16.96 -16.54
CA TYR A 62 -8.08 -17.79 -16.72
C TYR A 62 -8.52 -17.93 -18.19
N LEU A 63 -8.59 -16.82 -18.93
CA LEU A 63 -9.15 -16.75 -20.29
C LEU A 63 -8.08 -16.79 -21.40
N LYS A 64 -6.79 -16.78 -21.03
CA LYS A 64 -5.62 -16.70 -21.92
C LYS A 64 -5.44 -15.36 -22.61
N ASP A 65 -6.35 -14.99 -23.52
CA ASP A 65 -6.24 -13.75 -24.33
C ASP A 65 -7.58 -12.99 -24.43
N PRO A 66 -8.10 -12.47 -23.30
CA PRO A 66 -9.32 -11.67 -23.33
C PRO A 66 -9.07 -10.31 -24.03
N PRO A 67 -10.02 -9.79 -24.85
CA PRO A 67 -9.93 -8.47 -25.51
C PRO A 67 -10.03 -7.30 -24.52
N ILE A 68 -9.04 -7.15 -23.65
CA ILE A 68 -8.93 -6.12 -22.62
C ILE A 68 -7.54 -5.48 -22.65
N GLN A 69 -7.47 -4.20 -22.28
CA GLN A 69 -6.21 -3.49 -22.07
C GLN A 69 -6.28 -2.66 -20.78
N VAL A 70 -5.11 -2.30 -20.25
CA VAL A 70 -4.97 -1.48 -19.02
C VAL A 70 -4.64 -0.05 -19.42
N HIS A 71 -5.17 0.93 -18.69
CA HIS A 71 -4.88 2.34 -18.90
C HIS A 71 -4.67 3.12 -17.58
N HIS A 72 -3.43 3.51 -17.30
CA HIS A 72 -3.11 4.36 -16.15
C HIS A 72 -1.90 5.26 -16.40
N GLY A 73 -1.74 6.31 -15.57
CA GLY A 73 -0.71 7.35 -15.76
C GLY A 73 0.75 6.86 -15.81
N SER A 74 1.07 5.71 -15.23
CA SER A 74 2.43 5.13 -15.27
C SER A 74 2.77 4.42 -16.59
N LEU A 75 1.81 4.26 -17.51
CA LEU A 75 2.08 3.72 -18.85
C LEU A 75 2.70 4.80 -19.75
N SER A 76 3.53 4.36 -20.70
CA SER A 76 4.08 5.27 -21.71
C SER A 76 2.96 5.93 -22.51
N ARG A 77 3.25 7.12 -23.03
CA ARG A 77 2.30 7.86 -23.88
C ARG A 77 1.82 7.00 -25.06
N ASP A 78 2.74 6.33 -25.75
CA ASP A 78 2.42 5.48 -26.89
C ASP A 78 1.51 4.30 -26.51
N ALA A 79 1.74 3.68 -25.34
CA ALA A 79 0.89 2.60 -24.85
C ALA A 79 -0.54 3.09 -24.54
N ARG A 80 -0.66 4.29 -23.94
CA ARG A 80 -1.95 4.92 -23.65
C ARG A 80 -2.71 5.27 -24.93
N GLU A 81 -2.05 5.96 -25.86
CA GLU A 81 -2.64 6.32 -27.16
C GLU A 81 -3.05 5.08 -27.98
N SER A 82 -2.25 4.01 -27.94
CA SER A 82 -2.61 2.73 -28.57
C SER A 82 -3.85 2.12 -27.94
N ALA A 83 -3.96 2.14 -26.60
CA ALA A 83 -5.10 1.57 -25.92
C ALA A 83 -6.40 2.34 -26.17
N GLU A 84 -6.32 3.67 -26.14
CA GLU A 84 -7.43 4.56 -26.51
C GLU A 84 -7.88 4.30 -27.96
N LYS A 85 -6.94 4.17 -28.89
CA LYS A 85 -7.23 3.90 -30.31
C LYS A 85 -7.86 2.53 -30.52
N ASP A 86 -7.34 1.49 -29.87
CA ASP A 86 -7.84 0.12 -30.02
C ASP A 86 -9.25 0.00 -29.42
N PHE A 87 -9.55 0.70 -28.32
CA PHE A 87 -10.89 0.78 -27.75
C PHE A 87 -11.86 1.55 -28.65
N LYS A 88 -11.45 2.72 -29.16
CA LYS A 88 -12.26 3.51 -30.10
C LYS A 88 -12.56 2.75 -31.40
N ALA A 89 -11.65 1.87 -31.82
CA ALA A 89 -11.83 0.99 -32.98
C ALA A 89 -12.61 -0.30 -32.69
N GLY A 90 -13.00 -0.56 -31.44
CA GLY A 90 -13.72 -1.78 -31.02
C GLY A 90 -12.88 -3.06 -31.06
N LYS A 91 -11.55 -2.96 -31.10
CA LYS A 91 -10.64 -4.13 -31.06
C LYS A 91 -10.56 -4.73 -29.66
N VAL A 92 -10.73 -3.90 -28.63
CA VAL A 92 -10.85 -4.33 -27.24
C VAL A 92 -12.25 -4.03 -26.74
N LYS A 93 -12.83 -4.95 -25.98
CA LYS A 93 -14.15 -4.79 -25.35
C LYS A 93 -14.09 -3.96 -24.09
N ALA A 94 -12.95 -3.94 -23.38
CA ALA A 94 -12.82 -3.17 -22.15
C ALA A 94 -11.45 -2.52 -21.96
N LEU A 95 -11.46 -1.33 -21.36
CA LEU A 95 -10.28 -0.70 -20.77
C LEU A 95 -10.39 -0.72 -19.24
N ILE A 96 -9.42 -1.33 -18.58
CA ILE A 96 -9.29 -1.32 -17.12
C ILE A 96 -8.42 -0.13 -16.74
N CYS A 97 -9.00 0.87 -16.09
CA CYS A 97 -8.39 2.18 -15.94
C CYS A 97 -8.49 2.78 -14.54
N THR A 98 -7.54 3.65 -14.22
CA THR A 98 -7.62 4.52 -13.03
C THR A 98 -8.23 5.88 -13.39
N SER A 99 -8.05 6.90 -12.54
CA SER A 99 -8.51 8.28 -12.79
C SER A 99 -8.00 8.92 -14.08
N SER A 100 -7.04 8.31 -14.79
CA SER A 100 -6.54 8.79 -16.08
C SER A 100 -7.62 8.93 -17.17
N LEU A 101 -8.72 8.17 -17.10
CA LEU A 101 -9.85 8.25 -18.03
C LEU A 101 -11.11 8.86 -17.38
N GLU A 102 -10.99 9.40 -16.15
CA GLU A 102 -12.10 10.01 -15.39
C GLU A 102 -12.55 11.35 -16.01
N LEU A 103 -11.60 12.13 -16.55
CA LEU A 103 -11.84 13.48 -17.06
C LEU A 103 -11.83 13.53 -18.59
N GLY A 104 -12.96 13.97 -19.18
CA GLY A 104 -13.07 14.82 -20.37
C GLY A 104 -12.52 14.38 -21.74
N ILE A 105 -11.84 13.25 -21.86
CA ILE A 105 -11.31 12.78 -23.17
C ILE A 105 -12.35 11.95 -23.93
N ASP A 106 -12.51 12.22 -25.23
CA ASP A 106 -13.38 11.46 -26.15
C ASP A 106 -12.70 10.16 -26.59
N ILE A 107 -12.76 9.14 -25.73
CA ILE A 107 -12.16 7.81 -25.96
C ILE A 107 -13.06 6.93 -26.86
N GLY A 108 -14.22 7.44 -27.32
CA GLY A 108 -15.24 6.67 -28.04
C GLY A 108 -16.43 6.28 -27.16
N SER A 109 -17.40 5.58 -27.75
CA SER A 109 -18.69 5.30 -27.10
C SER A 109 -18.64 4.06 -26.19
N ALA A 110 -18.22 4.25 -24.94
CA ALA A 110 -18.51 3.26 -23.91
C ALA A 110 -20.02 3.26 -23.63
N ASP A 111 -20.63 2.08 -23.64
CA ASP A 111 -22.06 1.88 -23.30
C ASP A 111 -22.25 1.38 -21.86
N LEU A 112 -21.17 1.04 -21.17
CA LEU A 112 -21.15 0.70 -19.75
C LEU A 112 -19.91 1.23 -19.05
N VAL A 113 -20.11 1.71 -17.82
CA VAL A 113 -19.03 1.92 -16.86
C VAL A 113 -19.17 0.88 -15.75
N LEU A 114 -18.10 0.13 -15.52
CA LEU A 114 -17.96 -0.72 -14.35
C LEU A 114 -17.03 -0.02 -13.35
N GLN A 115 -17.41 -0.03 -12.08
CA GLN A 115 -16.56 0.38 -10.99
C GLN A 115 -16.26 -0.88 -10.17
N PHE A 116 -15.00 -1.27 -10.08
CA PHE A 116 -14.59 -2.39 -9.25
C PHE A 116 -14.31 -1.89 -7.83
N ASN A 117 -14.99 -2.46 -6.85
CA ASN A 117 -15.05 -2.03 -5.45
C ASN A 117 -15.57 -0.60 -5.27
N SER A 118 -15.75 -0.16 -4.03
CA SER A 118 -16.26 1.18 -3.74
C SER A 118 -15.42 2.24 -4.46
N PRO A 119 -16.05 3.25 -5.09
CA PRO A 119 -15.34 4.37 -5.70
C PRO A 119 -14.67 5.30 -4.67
N ARG A 120 -14.91 5.07 -3.37
CA ARG A 120 -14.43 5.83 -2.19
C ARG A 120 -14.97 7.26 -2.07
N GLN A 121 -15.34 7.88 -3.20
CA GLN A 121 -15.82 9.25 -3.28
C GLN A 121 -17.01 9.40 -4.23
N ILE A 122 -17.97 10.24 -3.84
CA ILE A 122 -19.20 10.56 -4.57
C ILE A 122 -18.88 11.25 -5.90
N ASN A 123 -18.08 12.31 -5.84
CA ASN A 123 -17.76 13.14 -7.00
C ASN A 123 -17.05 12.32 -8.09
N LYS A 124 -16.22 11.35 -7.68
CA LYS A 124 -15.51 10.44 -8.59
C LYS A 124 -16.46 9.50 -9.31
N LEU A 125 -17.40 8.89 -8.60
CA LEU A 125 -18.35 7.96 -9.22
C LEU A 125 -19.20 8.65 -10.29
N ILE A 126 -19.67 9.87 -10.01
CA ILE A 126 -20.45 10.67 -10.97
C ILE A 126 -19.65 10.93 -12.25
N GLN A 127 -18.39 11.37 -12.12
CA GLN A 127 -17.52 11.62 -13.28
C GLN A 127 -17.27 10.34 -14.08
N ARG A 128 -16.97 9.22 -13.40
CA ARG A 128 -16.73 7.91 -14.00
C ARG A 128 -17.95 7.40 -14.75
N VAL A 129 -19.12 7.32 -14.10
CA VAL A 129 -20.35 6.83 -14.73
C VAL A 129 -20.79 7.76 -15.88
N GLY A 130 -20.52 9.06 -15.78
CA GLY A 130 -20.73 10.03 -16.86
C GLY A 130 -19.87 9.80 -18.12
N ARG A 131 -18.98 8.78 -18.14
CA ARG A 131 -18.29 8.30 -19.35
C ARG A 131 -19.11 7.28 -20.15
N SER A 132 -20.11 6.65 -19.55
CA SER A 132 -21.06 5.78 -20.24
C SER A 132 -22.14 6.61 -20.93
N GLY A 133 -22.46 6.24 -22.18
CA GLY A 133 -23.58 6.85 -22.90
C GLY A 133 -23.43 8.36 -23.05
N HIS A 134 -22.21 8.84 -23.33
CA HIS A 134 -21.88 10.28 -23.34
C HIS A 134 -22.52 11.03 -24.53
N SER A 135 -23.84 11.24 -24.46
CA SER A 135 -24.69 11.98 -25.38
C SER A 135 -25.86 12.59 -24.60
N LEU A 136 -26.39 13.73 -25.04
CA LEU A 136 -27.54 14.41 -24.40
C LEU A 136 -28.80 13.53 -24.35
N GLU A 137 -28.92 12.56 -25.26
CA GLU A 137 -30.11 11.70 -25.39
C GLU A 137 -29.96 10.31 -24.76
N LYS A 138 -28.80 10.01 -24.14
CA LYS A 138 -28.49 8.68 -23.60
C LYS A 138 -28.42 8.70 -22.09
N ILE A 139 -28.87 7.61 -21.47
CA ILE A 139 -28.74 7.39 -20.03
C ILE A 139 -27.37 6.78 -19.77
N SER A 140 -26.57 7.40 -18.90
CA SER A 140 -25.33 6.79 -18.40
C SER A 140 -25.63 5.57 -17.54
N LEU A 141 -25.09 4.43 -17.93
CA LEU A 141 -25.20 3.14 -17.23
C LEU A 141 -23.92 2.83 -16.45
N GLY A 142 -24.07 2.57 -15.16
CA GLY A 142 -23.01 2.17 -14.25
C GLY A 142 -23.34 0.87 -13.51
N ASN A 143 -22.35 0.04 -13.24
CA ASN A 143 -22.48 -1.05 -12.26
C ASN A 143 -21.24 -1.09 -11.34
N ILE A 144 -21.46 -1.25 -10.04
CA ILE A 144 -20.40 -1.37 -9.03
C ILE A 144 -20.30 -2.84 -8.59
N VAL A 145 -19.20 -3.48 -8.96
CA VAL A 145 -18.91 -4.88 -8.60
C VAL A 145 -18.05 -4.88 -7.34
N CYS A 146 -18.60 -5.32 -6.22
CA CYS A 146 -17.94 -5.32 -4.92
C CYS A 146 -17.33 -6.69 -4.61
N SER A 147 -16.09 -6.73 -4.12
CA SER A 147 -15.42 -7.98 -3.69
C SER A 147 -15.97 -8.52 -2.37
N ASP A 148 -16.48 -7.65 -1.51
CA ASP A 148 -16.87 -7.96 -0.14
C ASP A 148 -17.97 -7.01 0.38
N ILE A 149 -18.41 -7.27 1.61
CA ILE A 149 -19.49 -6.55 2.27
C ILE A 149 -19.14 -5.11 2.66
N ILE A 150 -17.87 -4.81 2.94
CA ILE A 150 -17.44 -3.45 3.32
C ILE A 150 -17.48 -2.56 2.07
N GLU A 151 -16.99 -3.08 0.95
CA GLU A 151 -17.07 -2.40 -0.35
C GLU A 151 -18.53 -2.18 -0.78
N LEU A 152 -19.42 -3.14 -0.51
CA LEU A 152 -20.86 -3.03 -0.79
C LEU A 152 -21.53 -1.95 0.04
N GLU A 153 -21.32 -1.95 1.36
CA GLU A 153 -21.89 -0.97 2.29
C GLU A 153 -21.46 0.46 1.92
N GLU A 154 -20.17 0.65 1.62
CA GLU A 154 -19.62 1.94 1.23
C GLU A 154 -20.16 2.41 -0.14
N ALA A 155 -20.19 1.51 -1.14
CA ALA A 155 -20.77 1.80 -2.44
C ALA A 155 -22.27 2.14 -2.33
N SER A 156 -23.00 1.42 -1.47
CA SER A 156 -24.42 1.68 -1.20
C SER A 156 -24.62 3.08 -0.62
N ALA A 157 -23.80 3.49 0.34
CA ALA A 157 -23.86 4.83 0.92
C ALA A 157 -23.60 5.92 -0.13
N ILE A 158 -22.58 5.74 -0.98
CA ILE A 158 -22.23 6.68 -2.05
C ILE A 158 -23.37 6.81 -3.05
N VAL A 159 -23.93 5.69 -3.53
CA VAL A 159 -25.03 5.74 -4.51
C VAL A 159 -26.29 6.36 -3.90
N SER A 160 -26.62 6.09 -2.64
CA SER A 160 -27.74 6.75 -1.95
C SER A 160 -27.60 8.27 -1.98
N TYR A 161 -26.41 8.81 -1.66
CA TYR A 161 -26.18 10.25 -1.74
C TYR A 161 -26.25 10.82 -3.15
N ILE A 162 -25.78 10.08 -4.17
CA ILE A 162 -25.98 10.49 -5.56
C ILE A 162 -27.46 10.61 -5.90
N MET A 163 -28.29 9.64 -5.47
CA MET A 163 -29.73 9.65 -5.71
C MET A 163 -30.43 10.80 -4.96
N GLU A 164 -29.87 11.23 -3.81
CA GLU A 164 -30.32 12.38 -3.03
C GLU A 164 -29.81 13.73 -3.58
N GLY A 165 -28.96 13.73 -4.60
CA GLY A 165 -28.37 14.94 -5.18
C GLY A 165 -27.28 15.59 -4.31
N HIS A 166 -26.71 14.82 -3.37
CA HIS A 166 -25.66 15.27 -2.47
C HIS A 166 -24.27 15.08 -3.11
N LEU A 167 -23.39 16.07 -2.97
CA LEU A 167 -22.02 16.08 -3.48
C LEU A 167 -21.05 16.41 -2.33
N GLU A 168 -19.84 15.86 -2.39
CA GLU A 168 -18.80 16.13 -1.39
C GLU A 168 -18.23 17.53 -1.55
N ASP A 169 -17.88 18.15 -0.43
CA ASP A 169 -17.18 19.42 -0.40
C ASP A 169 -15.74 19.30 -0.95
N ILE A 170 -15.30 20.36 -1.62
CA ILE A 170 -13.92 20.46 -2.13
C ILE A 170 -13.07 21.19 -1.08
N ALA A 171 -12.22 20.45 -0.38
CA ALA A 171 -11.24 21.03 0.54
C ALA A 171 -10.08 21.69 -0.23
N ILE A 172 -9.89 22.99 -0.03
CA ILE A 172 -8.78 23.75 -0.59
C ILE A 172 -7.71 23.95 0.49
N ARG A 173 -6.47 23.52 0.22
CA ARG A 173 -5.34 23.78 1.13
C ARG A 173 -5.06 25.28 1.21
N GLU A 174 -5.12 25.83 2.41
CA GLU A 174 -4.79 27.23 2.69
C GLU A 174 -3.32 27.43 3.01
N ASN A 175 -2.81 28.63 2.74
CA ASN A 175 -1.51 29.14 3.17
C ASN A 175 -0.33 28.18 2.92
N SER A 176 -0.28 27.56 1.72
CA SER A 176 0.90 26.77 1.29
C SER A 176 2.10 27.69 1.09
N LEU A 177 3.03 27.66 2.04
CA LEU A 177 4.23 28.49 2.01
C LEU A 177 5.18 28.08 0.87
N ALA A 178 5.24 26.81 0.48
CA ALA A 178 5.97 26.41 -0.73
C ALA A 178 5.40 27.02 -2.01
N THR A 179 4.06 27.08 -2.11
CA THR A 179 3.42 27.74 -3.26
C THR A 179 3.74 29.23 -3.25
N MET A 180 3.70 29.88 -2.07
CA MET A 180 4.08 31.28 -1.97
C MET A 180 5.56 31.52 -2.32
N ALA A 181 6.47 30.69 -1.80
CA ALA A 181 7.89 30.75 -2.13
C ALA A 181 8.15 30.58 -3.63
N ASN A 182 7.43 29.64 -4.27
CA ASN A 182 7.46 29.43 -5.70
C ASN A 182 6.99 30.67 -6.47
N GLN A 183 5.90 31.32 -6.03
CA GLN A 183 5.40 32.55 -6.67
C GLN A 183 6.38 33.72 -6.51
N VAL A 184 7.00 33.90 -5.33
CA VAL A 184 8.04 34.94 -5.13
C VAL A 184 9.22 34.74 -6.07
N LEU A 185 9.72 33.51 -6.17
CA LEU A 185 10.85 33.19 -7.04
C LEU A 185 10.49 33.32 -8.53
N SER A 186 9.27 32.95 -8.89
CA SER A 186 8.75 33.10 -10.25
C SER A 186 8.59 34.58 -10.62
N GLU A 187 8.02 35.40 -9.75
CA GLU A 187 7.89 36.84 -10.00
C GLU A 187 9.26 37.52 -10.12
N ALA A 188 10.20 37.14 -9.25
CA ALA A 188 11.56 37.69 -9.25
C ALA A 188 12.32 37.33 -10.55
N LYS A 189 11.89 36.27 -11.26
CA LYS A 189 12.49 35.90 -12.55
C LYS A 189 12.17 36.92 -13.65
N PHE A 190 11.00 37.55 -13.59
CA PHE A 190 10.47 38.43 -14.64
C PHE A 190 10.60 39.91 -14.30
N VAL A 191 10.49 40.28 -13.02
CA VAL A 191 10.62 41.66 -12.56
C VAL A 191 12.01 41.90 -11.97
N SER A 192 12.55 43.11 -12.13
CA SER A 192 13.85 43.48 -11.57
C SER A 192 13.84 43.56 -10.04
N GLU A 193 12.74 44.06 -9.47
CA GLU A 193 12.54 44.26 -8.06
C GLU A 193 11.05 44.14 -7.71
N ILE A 194 10.73 43.42 -6.64
CA ILE A 194 9.36 43.25 -6.13
C ILE A 194 9.23 44.05 -4.84
N ASP A 195 8.16 44.83 -4.74
CA ASP A 195 7.71 45.44 -3.50
C ASP A 195 6.99 44.40 -2.62
N ALA A 196 7.54 44.11 -1.44
CA ALA A 196 7.01 43.05 -0.57
C ALA A 196 5.59 43.37 -0.06
N ASP A 197 5.29 44.64 0.25
CA ASP A 197 3.99 45.06 0.75
C ASP A 197 2.92 44.92 -0.33
N TYR A 198 3.22 45.39 -1.55
CA TYR A 198 2.33 45.23 -2.70
C TYR A 198 2.13 43.76 -3.04
N PHE A 199 3.20 42.95 -3.06
CA PHE A 199 3.08 41.52 -3.36
C PHE A 199 2.22 40.79 -2.33
N PHE A 200 2.36 41.12 -1.04
CA PHE A 200 1.49 40.59 0.02
C PHE A 200 0.01 40.93 -0.23
N GLN A 201 -0.29 42.18 -0.62
CA GLN A 201 -1.66 42.60 -0.97
C GLN A 201 -2.20 41.83 -2.18
N VAL A 202 -1.37 41.55 -3.18
CA VAL A 202 -1.78 40.78 -4.36
C VAL A 202 -2.07 39.32 -3.98
N VAL A 203 -1.18 38.68 -3.23
CA VAL A 203 -1.31 37.28 -2.83
C VAL A 203 -2.55 37.04 -1.97
N THR A 204 -2.79 37.91 -0.98
CA THR A 204 -3.93 37.79 -0.04
C THR A 204 -5.30 38.00 -0.69
N ARG A 205 -5.37 38.50 -1.93
CA ARG A 205 -6.62 38.54 -2.71
C ARG A 205 -7.04 37.17 -3.26
N SER A 206 -6.13 36.20 -3.29
CA SER A 206 -6.44 34.84 -3.75
C SER A 206 -7.08 34.02 -2.62
N TYR A 207 -8.06 33.17 -2.96
CA TYR A 207 -8.78 32.36 -1.97
C TYR A 207 -7.85 31.52 -1.07
N PRO A 208 -6.82 30.80 -1.59
CA PRO A 208 -5.95 29.97 -0.75
C PRO A 208 -5.07 30.75 0.23
N PHE A 209 -4.82 32.05 -0.01
CA PHE A 209 -3.92 32.88 0.80
C PHE A 209 -4.65 34.02 1.54
N ARG A 210 -5.99 34.01 1.53
CA ARG A 210 -6.80 35.07 2.17
C ARG A 210 -6.54 35.23 3.68
N ASN A 211 -6.07 34.15 4.32
CA ASN A 211 -5.75 34.09 5.74
C ASN A 211 -4.23 34.11 6.00
N LEU A 212 -3.39 34.44 5.01
CA LEU A 212 -1.94 34.47 5.17
C LEU A 212 -1.57 35.64 6.09
N SER A 213 -0.89 35.35 7.20
CA SER A 213 -0.44 36.40 8.11
C SER A 213 0.79 37.11 7.55
N ARG A 214 0.94 38.39 7.90
CA ARG A 214 2.12 39.17 7.52
C ARG A 214 3.42 38.56 8.06
N GLU A 215 3.37 38.03 9.29
CA GLU A 215 4.50 37.37 9.93
C GLU A 215 4.97 36.13 9.15
N GLU A 216 4.05 35.28 8.70
CA GLU A 216 4.39 34.10 7.91
C GLU A 216 4.96 34.45 6.54
N PHE A 217 4.41 35.50 5.93
CA PHE A 217 4.91 36.04 4.67
C PHE A 217 6.35 36.53 4.82
N ASP A 218 6.62 37.42 5.77
CA ASP A 218 7.94 37.98 6.01
C ASP A 218 8.94 36.89 6.42
N SER A 219 8.54 35.96 7.30
CA SER A 219 9.36 34.82 7.71
C SER A 219 9.80 33.94 6.52
N THR A 220 8.92 33.77 5.54
CA THR A 220 9.25 33.03 4.32
C THR A 220 10.22 33.79 3.43
N LEU A 221 10.05 35.12 3.27
CA LEU A 221 11.01 35.96 2.53
C LEU A 221 12.40 35.93 3.19
N ASP A 222 12.45 36.07 4.51
CA ASP A 222 13.68 35.95 5.30
C ASP A 222 14.33 34.58 5.11
N PHE A 223 13.53 33.51 5.13
CA PHE A 223 14.04 32.17 4.89
C PHE A 223 14.64 32.01 3.49
N LEU A 224 13.97 32.51 2.45
CA LEU A 224 14.47 32.48 1.08
C LEU A 224 15.74 33.33 0.91
N ALA A 225 15.83 34.46 1.62
CA ALA A 225 17.03 35.31 1.62
C ALA A 225 18.21 34.62 2.32
N ARG A 226 17.99 34.04 3.51
CA ARG A 226 19.00 33.30 4.29
C ARG A 226 19.52 32.08 3.55
N THR A 227 18.67 31.39 2.81
CA THR A 227 19.04 30.23 1.98
C THR A 227 19.59 30.62 0.59
N GLY A 228 19.77 31.92 0.34
CA GLY A 228 20.41 32.43 -0.87
C GLY A 228 19.58 32.25 -2.14
N LYS A 229 18.25 32.18 -2.04
CA LYS A 229 17.34 32.10 -3.18
C LYS A 229 16.98 33.46 -3.74
N ILE A 230 16.89 34.47 -2.87
CA ILE A 230 16.62 35.86 -3.22
C ILE A 230 17.60 36.80 -2.50
N PHE A 231 17.62 38.07 -2.93
CA PHE A 231 18.03 39.18 -2.08
C PHE A 231 16.77 39.81 -1.49
N PHE A 232 16.77 40.08 -0.19
CA PHE A 232 15.70 40.78 0.49
C PHE A 232 16.31 41.87 1.38
N GLN A 233 15.99 43.13 1.09
CA GLN A 233 16.50 44.30 1.82
C GLN A 233 15.51 45.46 1.67
N ASP A 234 15.25 46.19 2.75
CA ASP A 234 14.38 47.39 2.74
C ASP A 234 13.00 47.15 2.11
N GLY A 235 12.39 45.98 2.37
CA GLY A 235 11.09 45.61 1.81
C GLY A 235 11.10 45.28 0.30
N ARG A 236 12.28 45.17 -0.31
CA ARG A 236 12.47 44.87 -1.73
C ARG A 236 13.06 43.48 -1.94
N VAL A 237 12.46 42.71 -2.85
CA VAL A 237 12.99 41.40 -3.27
C VAL A 237 13.63 41.52 -4.66
N ARG A 238 14.85 40.99 -4.81
CA ARG A 238 15.57 40.92 -6.09
C ARG A 238 16.08 39.50 -6.36
N LYS A 239 16.20 39.14 -7.64
CA LYS A 239 16.68 37.81 -8.06
C LYS A 239 18.15 37.55 -7.72
N ARG A 240 18.47 36.28 -7.42
CA ARG A 240 19.83 35.75 -7.44
C ARG A 240 20.10 34.88 -8.67
N ARG A 241 21.37 34.51 -8.89
CA ARG A 241 21.82 33.72 -10.05
C ARG A 241 21.06 32.39 -10.23
N GLY A 242 20.60 31.76 -9.14
CA GLY A 242 19.91 30.47 -9.18
C GLY A 242 18.41 30.51 -9.53
N VAL A 243 17.80 31.70 -9.62
CA VAL A 243 16.34 31.84 -9.81
C VAL A 243 15.87 31.24 -11.15
N LEU A 244 16.66 31.37 -12.22
CA LEU A 244 16.32 30.80 -13.53
C LEU A 244 16.22 29.27 -13.48
N ASN A 245 17.21 28.60 -12.90
CA ASN A 245 17.21 27.14 -12.80
C ASN A 245 16.05 26.67 -11.92
N TYR A 246 15.84 27.32 -10.78
CA TYR A 246 14.71 27.03 -9.91
C TYR A 246 13.38 27.15 -10.66
N PHE A 247 13.17 28.24 -11.41
CA PHE A 247 11.95 28.47 -12.18
C PHE A 247 11.70 27.36 -13.21
N LEU A 248 12.72 26.97 -13.98
CA LEU A 248 12.62 25.89 -14.97
C LEU A 248 12.29 24.53 -14.34
N GLU A 249 12.85 24.26 -13.16
CA GLU A 249 12.62 23.00 -12.43
C GLU A 249 11.29 22.98 -11.66
N ASN A 250 10.67 24.15 -11.42
CA ASN A 250 9.49 24.30 -10.56
C ASN A 250 8.36 25.09 -11.24
N ILE A 251 8.16 24.90 -12.55
CA ILE A 251 7.02 25.47 -13.31
C ILE A 251 5.68 24.94 -12.77
N SER A 252 5.69 23.70 -12.27
CA SER A 252 4.52 23.04 -11.70
C SER A 252 4.71 22.78 -10.21
N MET A 253 3.64 22.87 -9.44
CA MET A 253 3.60 22.40 -8.06
C MET A 253 3.40 20.88 -7.97
N ILE A 254 3.09 20.18 -9.08
CA ILE A 254 3.05 18.71 -9.06
C ILE A 254 4.46 18.19 -8.71
N PRO A 255 4.58 17.25 -7.76
CA PRO A 255 5.86 16.62 -7.45
C PRO A 255 6.42 15.90 -8.68
N SER A 256 7.69 16.13 -8.99
CA SER A 256 8.44 15.22 -9.85
C SER A 256 8.87 14.02 -9.01
N GLU A 257 8.32 12.85 -9.29
CA GLU A 257 8.69 11.61 -8.61
C GLU A 257 9.68 10.82 -9.48
N LYS A 258 10.70 10.28 -8.82
CA LYS A 258 11.62 9.33 -9.45
C LYS A 258 11.10 7.91 -9.27
N ASN A 259 11.39 7.08 -10.26
CA ASN A 259 11.23 5.63 -10.15
C ASN A 259 12.60 4.99 -9.95
N PHE A 260 12.70 4.10 -8.96
CA PHE A 260 13.91 3.33 -8.68
C PHE A 260 13.80 1.94 -9.30
N LYS A 261 14.83 1.52 -10.05
CA LYS A 261 14.89 0.16 -10.60
C LYS A 261 15.31 -0.82 -9.51
N VAL A 262 14.49 -1.82 -9.23
CA VAL A 262 14.83 -2.91 -8.31
C VAL A 262 15.63 -3.96 -9.06
N ILE A 263 16.85 -4.22 -8.62
CA ILE A 263 17.79 -5.15 -9.25
C ILE A 263 18.20 -6.22 -8.24
N ASP A 264 17.97 -7.48 -8.61
CA ASP A 264 18.49 -8.64 -7.91
C ASP A 264 20.02 -8.62 -7.99
N GLN A 265 20.70 -8.41 -6.87
CA GLN A 265 22.17 -8.38 -6.82
C GLN A 265 22.79 -9.73 -7.15
N ILE A 266 22.11 -10.83 -6.82
CA ILE A 266 22.61 -12.19 -7.03
C ILE A 266 22.50 -12.56 -8.51
N ASN A 267 21.31 -12.38 -9.10
CA ASN A 267 21.05 -12.77 -10.49
C ASN A 267 21.27 -11.64 -11.50
N ARG A 268 21.64 -10.44 -11.04
CA ARG A 268 21.75 -9.20 -11.84
C ARG A 268 20.52 -8.94 -12.70
N LYS A 269 19.35 -9.30 -12.20
CA LYS A 269 18.08 -9.25 -12.94
C LYS A 269 17.25 -8.06 -12.50
N PHE A 270 16.68 -7.35 -13.46
CA PHE A 270 15.66 -6.35 -13.19
C PHE A 270 14.36 -7.02 -12.72
N ILE A 271 13.87 -6.61 -11.55
CA ILE A 271 12.67 -7.16 -10.93
C ILE A 271 11.46 -6.28 -11.21
N GLY A 272 11.60 -4.97 -11.02
CA GLY A 272 10.51 -4.01 -11.18
C GLY A 272 10.95 -2.60 -10.80
N THR A 273 10.00 -1.68 -10.67
CA THR A 273 10.25 -0.30 -10.24
C THR A 273 9.48 0.03 -8.98
N LEU A 274 10.07 0.84 -8.11
CA LEU A 274 9.41 1.42 -6.94
C LEU A 274 9.39 2.94 -7.04
N ASP A 275 8.33 3.56 -6.51
CA ASP A 275 8.22 5.01 -6.46
C ASP A 275 9.12 5.59 -5.36
N GLU A 276 9.55 6.85 -5.54
CA GLU A 276 10.44 7.55 -4.60
C GLU A 276 9.85 7.72 -3.19
N ARG A 277 8.54 7.94 -3.06
CA ARG A 277 7.91 8.11 -1.74
C ARG A 277 8.00 6.82 -0.93
N TYR A 278 7.73 5.68 -1.56
CA TYR A 278 7.86 4.37 -0.95
C TYR A 278 9.31 4.12 -0.50
N VAL A 279 10.29 4.43 -1.36
CA VAL A 279 11.70 4.30 -1.00
C VAL A 279 12.07 5.17 0.20
N VAL A 280 11.61 6.42 0.24
CA VAL A 280 11.92 7.38 1.32
C VAL A 280 11.24 7.01 2.64
N ASN A 281 10.04 6.44 2.60
CA ASN A 281 9.23 6.18 3.79
C ASN A 281 9.48 4.79 4.38
N GLU A 282 9.74 3.77 3.55
CA GLU A 282 9.67 2.37 3.97
C GLU A 282 11.00 1.60 3.81
N LEU A 283 11.95 2.13 3.03
CA LEU A 283 13.18 1.39 2.69
C LEU A 283 14.43 1.93 3.38
N GLU A 284 15.05 1.06 4.16
CA GLU A 284 16.41 1.20 4.66
C GLU A 284 17.22 -0.06 4.27
N PRO A 285 18.57 0.00 4.26
CA PRO A 285 19.39 -1.20 4.16
C PRO A 285 19.02 -2.22 5.25
N GLY A 286 18.60 -3.41 4.85
CA GLY A 286 18.07 -4.46 5.73
C GLY A 286 16.54 -4.60 5.70
N SER A 287 15.79 -3.57 5.32
CA SER A 287 14.34 -3.63 5.14
C SER A 287 13.98 -4.62 4.03
N TYR A 288 12.81 -5.24 4.10
CA TYR A 288 12.31 -6.16 3.07
C TYR A 288 10.96 -5.72 2.53
N PHE A 289 10.69 -6.04 1.27
CA PHE A 289 9.45 -5.66 0.59
C PHE A 289 9.05 -6.73 -0.44
N VAL A 290 7.77 -6.70 -0.84
CA VAL A 290 7.23 -7.62 -1.84
C VAL A 290 7.08 -6.90 -3.17
N ILE A 291 7.65 -7.48 -4.23
CA ILE A 291 7.43 -7.04 -5.61
C ILE A 291 7.29 -8.28 -6.50
N ARG A 292 6.25 -8.30 -7.36
CA ARG A 292 5.90 -9.44 -8.21
C ARG A 292 5.74 -10.77 -7.45
N GLY A 293 5.14 -10.72 -6.26
CA GLY A 293 4.85 -11.91 -5.46
C GLY A 293 6.06 -12.61 -4.85
N SER A 294 7.22 -11.95 -4.82
CA SER A 294 8.41 -12.43 -4.13
C SER A 294 8.89 -11.38 -3.14
N THR A 295 9.41 -11.84 -2.00
CA THR A 295 9.96 -10.97 -0.96
C THR A 295 11.46 -10.77 -1.17
N TRP A 296 11.88 -9.52 -1.07
CA TRP A 296 13.24 -9.06 -1.35
C TRP A 296 13.76 -8.24 -0.19
N ARG A 297 14.98 -8.50 0.27
CA ARG A 297 15.68 -7.68 1.27
C ARG A 297 16.54 -6.64 0.56
N THR A 298 16.41 -5.39 0.98
CA THR A 298 17.20 -4.25 0.53
C THR A 298 18.62 -4.37 1.04
N ILE A 299 19.59 -4.43 0.13
CA ILE A 299 21.02 -4.40 0.47
C ILE A 299 21.49 -2.95 0.50
N ARG A 300 21.17 -2.21 -0.56
CA ARG A 300 21.59 -0.82 -0.73
C ARG A 300 20.67 -0.07 -1.70
N ILE A 301 20.52 1.21 -1.46
CA ILE A 301 19.80 2.15 -2.33
C ILE A 301 20.86 3.03 -3.01
N ASP A 302 20.94 2.98 -4.34
CA ASP A 302 21.76 3.84 -5.20
C ASP A 302 20.88 4.96 -5.83
N LYS A 303 21.49 5.92 -6.56
CA LYS A 303 20.80 7.09 -7.15
C LYS A 303 19.57 6.75 -8.02
N ASP A 304 19.59 5.65 -8.76
CA ASP A 304 18.56 5.25 -9.74
C ASP A 304 18.07 3.80 -9.59
N ARG A 305 18.60 3.07 -8.60
CA ARG A 305 18.34 1.64 -8.43
C ARG A 305 18.44 1.19 -6.98
N ILE A 306 17.73 0.12 -6.66
CA ILE A 306 17.77 -0.56 -5.37
C ILE A 306 18.34 -1.94 -5.61
N LEU A 307 19.43 -2.25 -4.92
CA LEU A 307 20.04 -3.58 -4.94
C LEU A 307 19.38 -4.42 -3.85
N VAL A 308 18.86 -5.57 -4.25
CA VAL A 308 18.14 -6.48 -3.36
C VAL A 308 18.64 -7.90 -3.48
N GLU A 309 18.34 -8.71 -2.48
CA GLU A 309 18.48 -10.16 -2.51
C GLU A 309 17.15 -10.85 -2.15
N PRO A 310 16.90 -12.07 -2.65
CA PRO A 310 15.73 -12.83 -2.24
C PRO A 310 15.71 -13.06 -0.72
N PHE A 311 14.57 -12.79 -0.09
CA PHE A 311 14.40 -12.96 1.35
C PHE A 311 13.14 -13.77 1.64
N PRO A 312 13.23 -15.11 1.80
CA PRO A 312 12.08 -15.95 2.06
C PRO A 312 11.61 -15.77 3.50
N THR A 313 10.70 -14.81 3.71
CA THR A 313 9.95 -14.65 4.96
C THR A 313 8.46 -14.87 4.70
N ALA A 314 7.81 -15.55 5.64
CA ALA A 314 6.36 -15.61 5.72
C ALA A 314 5.91 -14.45 6.60
N ALA A 315 5.80 -13.23 6.05
CA ALA A 315 4.83 -12.21 6.49
C ALA A 315 5.12 -10.81 5.88
N ILE A 316 4.01 -10.14 5.57
CA ILE A 316 3.75 -8.73 5.31
C ILE A 316 4.16 -8.22 3.93
N ALA A 317 3.18 -8.13 3.03
CA ALA A 317 3.29 -7.25 1.87
C ALA A 317 3.21 -5.80 2.37
N PRO A 318 4.18 -4.95 2.03
CA PRO A 318 4.12 -3.55 2.43
C PRO A 318 3.02 -2.82 1.66
N LYS A 319 2.29 -1.96 2.37
CA LYS A 319 1.19 -1.15 1.83
C LYS A 319 1.76 -0.04 0.95
N TRP A 320 1.25 0.09 -0.27
CA TRP A 320 1.42 1.30 -1.08
C TRP A 320 0.50 2.37 -0.51
N SER A 321 0.98 3.11 0.49
CA SER A 321 0.16 4.00 1.31
C SER A 321 -0.17 5.36 0.65
N GLY A 322 0.38 5.64 -0.54
CA GLY A 322 0.22 6.92 -1.23
C GLY A 322 -0.75 6.95 -2.42
N GLU A 323 -1.33 5.82 -2.84
CA GLU A 323 -2.21 5.73 -4.03
C GLU A 323 -3.70 5.53 -3.71
N GLU A 324 -4.09 5.29 -2.45
CA GLU A 324 -5.49 5.03 -2.10
C GLU A 324 -6.32 6.32 -2.03
N ILE A 325 -7.52 6.28 -2.61
CA ILE A 325 -8.48 7.38 -2.56
C ILE A 325 -9.09 7.40 -1.15
N PRO A 326 -8.99 8.50 -0.39
CA PRO A 326 -9.55 8.55 0.95
C PRO A 326 -11.07 8.61 0.90
N VAL A 327 -11.69 7.86 1.79
CA VAL A 327 -13.12 7.93 2.08
C VAL A 327 -13.34 9.09 3.03
N LEU A 328 -14.24 9.99 2.64
CA LEU A 328 -14.54 11.22 3.37
C LEU A 328 -15.60 10.97 4.47
N LEU A 329 -15.74 11.93 5.38
CA LEU A 329 -16.70 11.86 6.48
C LEU A 329 -18.13 11.65 5.97
N ASP A 330 -18.53 12.37 4.91
CA ASP A 330 -19.87 12.29 4.31
C ASP A 330 -20.28 10.84 4.03
N VAL A 331 -19.39 10.07 3.40
CA VAL A 331 -19.64 8.66 3.08
C VAL A 331 -19.84 7.83 4.36
N THR A 332 -18.99 8.04 5.37
CA THR A 332 -19.12 7.31 6.65
C THR A 332 -20.35 7.73 7.45
N GLU A 333 -20.79 8.99 7.35
CA GLU A 333 -22.06 9.44 7.93
C GLU A 333 -23.24 8.72 7.30
N LYS A 334 -23.25 8.56 5.98
CA LYS A 334 -24.32 7.82 5.31
C LYS A 334 -24.29 6.34 5.62
N VAL A 335 -23.10 5.74 5.72
CA VAL A 335 -22.95 4.36 6.22
C VAL A 335 -23.55 4.22 7.61
N SER A 336 -23.26 5.15 8.52
CA SER A 336 -23.85 5.18 9.86
C SER A 336 -25.37 5.26 9.82
N GLN A 337 -25.94 6.14 9.00
CA GLN A 337 -27.39 6.26 8.84
C GLN A 337 -28.01 4.95 8.31
N ASN A 338 -27.36 4.31 7.34
CA ASN A 338 -27.84 3.04 6.78
C ASN A 338 -27.79 1.92 7.82
N ARG A 339 -26.73 1.84 8.63
CA ARG A 339 -26.62 0.89 9.76
C ARG A 339 -27.73 1.12 10.80
N GLU A 340 -27.94 2.36 11.22
CA GLU A 340 -28.96 2.72 12.23
C GLU A 340 -30.37 2.38 11.76
N ASN A 341 -30.68 2.65 10.49
CA ASN A 341 -31.99 2.42 9.91
C ASN A 341 -32.17 1.03 9.28
N ARG A 342 -31.11 0.22 9.23
CA ARG A 342 -31.03 -1.03 8.45
C ARG A 342 -31.53 -0.85 7.01
N TYR A 343 -31.18 0.27 6.40
CA TYR A 343 -31.71 0.68 5.10
C TYR A 343 -30.98 -0.01 3.95
N VAL A 344 -31.69 -0.86 3.20
CA VAL A 344 -31.19 -1.52 1.99
C VAL A 344 -31.86 -0.91 0.74
N PRO A 345 -31.11 -0.14 -0.08
CA PRO A 345 -31.68 0.52 -1.25
C PRO A 345 -32.10 -0.44 -2.37
N ASP A 346 -33.03 0.00 -3.24
CA ASP A 346 -33.55 -0.81 -4.36
C ASP A 346 -32.54 -1.06 -5.49
N PHE A 347 -31.48 -0.25 -5.57
CA PHE A 347 -30.41 -0.43 -6.56
C PHE A 347 -29.40 -1.52 -6.20
N VAL A 348 -29.49 -2.09 -4.99
CA VAL A 348 -28.70 -3.25 -4.56
C VAL A 348 -29.28 -4.51 -5.22
N GLU A 349 -28.42 -5.27 -5.89
CA GLU A 349 -28.81 -6.53 -6.53
C GLU A 349 -29.41 -7.52 -5.51
N GLU A 350 -30.43 -8.27 -5.93
CA GLU A 350 -31.25 -9.14 -5.06
C GLU A 350 -30.40 -10.13 -4.22
N ASN A 351 -29.39 -10.73 -4.85
CA ASN A 351 -28.45 -11.66 -4.18
C ASN A 351 -27.62 -11.01 -3.06
N SER A 352 -27.48 -9.68 -3.09
CA SER A 352 -26.66 -8.89 -2.17
C SER A 352 -27.48 -8.21 -1.09
N ARG A 353 -28.82 -8.12 -1.25
CA ARG A 353 -29.71 -7.51 -0.26
C ARG A 353 -29.64 -8.21 1.08
N GLN A 354 -29.79 -9.54 1.09
CA GLN A 354 -29.72 -10.34 2.32
C GLN A 354 -28.37 -10.18 3.02
N LEU A 355 -27.27 -10.16 2.27
CA LEU A 355 -25.93 -9.97 2.82
C LEU A 355 -25.81 -8.64 3.57
N LEU A 356 -26.41 -7.57 3.02
CA LEU A 356 -26.40 -6.24 3.61
C LEU A 356 -27.34 -6.13 4.83
N GLU A 357 -28.51 -6.77 4.77
CA GLU A 357 -29.42 -6.88 5.93
C GLU A 357 -28.75 -7.62 7.11
N ASP A 358 -28.12 -8.76 6.82
CA ASP A 358 -27.38 -9.54 7.80
C ASP A 358 -26.23 -8.71 8.39
N TRP A 359 -25.51 -7.95 7.55
CA TRP A 359 -24.45 -7.05 8.00
C TRP A 359 -24.95 -5.96 8.95
N TYR A 360 -26.04 -5.27 8.60
CA TYR A 360 -26.64 -4.24 9.47
C TYR A 360 -27.30 -4.80 10.74
N SER A 361 -27.53 -6.10 10.81
CA SER A 361 -27.97 -6.75 12.04
C SER A 361 -26.85 -6.91 13.08
N LYS A 362 -25.58 -6.91 12.63
CA LYS A 362 -24.41 -7.11 13.48
C LYS A 362 -24.13 -5.89 14.36
N ASP A 363 -23.55 -6.15 15.52
CA ASP A 363 -23.14 -5.12 16.45
C ASP A 363 -21.90 -4.36 15.92
N SER A 364 -22.13 -3.16 15.37
CA SER A 364 -21.12 -2.35 14.68
C SER A 364 -21.13 -0.89 15.14
N ALA A 365 -20.04 -0.17 14.91
CA ALA A 365 -19.95 1.26 15.21
C ALA A 365 -20.85 2.12 14.31
N THR A 366 -21.29 3.25 14.84
CA THR A 366 -22.04 4.32 14.14
C THR A 366 -21.46 5.68 14.54
N MET A 367 -21.94 6.79 13.98
CA MET A 367 -21.52 8.15 14.37
C MET A 367 -21.82 8.46 15.84
N LYS A 368 -22.77 7.74 16.46
CA LYS A 368 -23.15 7.89 17.88
C LYS A 368 -22.50 6.85 18.79
N ARG A 369 -21.73 5.91 18.24
CA ARG A 369 -21.19 4.78 19.01
C ARG A 369 -19.85 4.30 18.48
N THR A 370 -18.84 4.34 19.33
CA THR A 370 -17.51 3.73 19.11
C THR A 370 -17.47 2.34 19.71
N VAL A 371 -16.97 1.35 18.98
CA VAL A 371 -16.75 0.00 19.50
C VAL A 371 -15.25 -0.23 19.69
N ILE A 372 -14.84 -0.57 20.91
CA ILE A 372 -13.47 -0.87 21.28
C ILE A 372 -13.40 -2.35 21.64
N GLU A 373 -12.60 -3.11 20.89
CA GLU A 373 -12.42 -4.53 21.10
C GLU A 373 -10.93 -4.85 21.26
N THR A 374 -10.59 -5.63 22.28
CA THR A 374 -9.20 -6.02 22.56
C THR A 374 -9.11 -7.52 22.77
N LYS A 375 -8.14 -8.18 22.11
CA LYS A 375 -7.87 -9.61 22.29
C LYS A 375 -6.38 -9.86 22.32
N ALA A 376 -5.90 -10.43 23.42
CA ALA A 376 -4.47 -10.61 23.67
C ALA A 376 -3.70 -9.28 23.49
N ASN A 377 -2.92 -9.15 22.43
CA ASN A 377 -2.10 -7.98 22.14
C ASN A 377 -2.61 -7.14 20.96
N GLU A 378 -3.82 -7.43 20.50
CA GLU A 378 -4.50 -6.76 19.40
C GLU A 378 -5.60 -5.84 19.93
N ILE A 379 -5.65 -4.65 19.36
CA ILE A 379 -6.63 -3.61 19.67
C ILE A 379 -7.28 -3.22 18.34
N ILE A 380 -8.60 -3.32 18.26
CA ILE A 380 -9.38 -2.78 17.16
C ILE A 380 -10.40 -1.79 17.71
N VAL A 381 -10.43 -0.60 17.10
CA VAL A 381 -11.38 0.44 17.44
C VAL A 381 -12.17 0.75 16.19
N GLN A 382 -13.44 0.33 16.16
CA GLN A 382 -14.36 0.73 15.10
C GLN A 382 -14.87 2.14 15.38
N VAL A 383 -14.60 3.05 14.44
CA VAL A 383 -14.95 4.47 14.51
C VAL A 383 -15.02 5.05 13.09
N LEU A 384 -16.04 5.87 12.83
CA LEU A 384 -16.44 6.33 11.50
C LEU A 384 -15.97 7.76 11.23
N LEU A 385 -14.66 8.02 11.28
CA LEU A 385 -14.10 9.36 11.00
C LEU A 385 -13.58 9.51 9.56
N GLY A 386 -13.95 8.58 8.68
CA GLY A 386 -13.35 8.43 7.36
C GLY A 386 -11.86 8.07 7.43
N THR A 387 -11.21 7.99 6.27
CA THR A 387 -9.81 7.58 6.17
C THR A 387 -8.88 8.54 6.92
N LYS A 388 -9.08 9.84 6.73
CA LYS A 388 -8.18 10.88 7.25
C LYS A 388 -8.35 11.13 8.75
N GLY A 389 -9.59 11.09 9.25
CA GLY A 389 -9.85 11.22 10.69
C GLY A 389 -9.34 10.01 11.48
N ASN A 390 -9.54 8.80 10.96
CA ASN A 390 -9.02 7.58 11.59
C ASN A 390 -7.50 7.53 11.59
N PHE A 391 -6.85 7.97 10.50
CA PHE A 391 -5.40 8.08 10.48
C PHE A 391 -4.89 9.05 11.55
N ALA A 392 -5.50 10.22 11.68
CA ALA A 392 -5.12 11.20 12.70
C ALA A 392 -5.28 10.64 14.14
N LEU A 393 -6.39 9.98 14.42
CA LEU A 393 -6.64 9.34 15.71
C LEU A 393 -5.63 8.22 15.99
N ALA A 394 -5.38 7.35 15.02
CA ALA A 394 -4.42 6.25 15.14
C ALA A 394 -3.00 6.76 15.40
N GLU A 395 -2.60 7.85 14.73
CA GLU A 395 -1.27 8.46 14.89
C GLU A 395 -1.08 9.06 16.29
N ILE A 396 -2.08 9.80 16.79
CA ILE A 396 -2.03 10.38 18.14
C ILE A 396 -2.07 9.28 19.19
N PHE A 397 -3.00 8.34 19.05
CA PHE A 397 -3.16 7.23 19.98
C PHE A 397 -1.89 6.38 20.05
N SER A 398 -1.32 6.00 18.91
CA SER A 398 -0.09 5.19 18.87
C SER A 398 1.11 5.92 19.46
N SER A 399 1.22 7.24 19.26
CA SER A 399 2.27 8.04 19.89
C SER A 399 2.12 8.11 21.41
N ILE A 400 0.89 8.28 21.93
CA ILE A 400 0.62 8.25 23.37
C ILE A 400 0.92 6.85 23.92
N LEU A 401 0.43 5.82 23.24
CA LEU A 401 0.59 4.45 23.69
C LEU A 401 2.07 4.06 23.73
N SER A 402 2.86 4.39 22.71
CA SER A 402 4.30 4.15 22.69
C SER A 402 5.02 4.88 23.83
N GLY A 403 4.56 6.09 24.19
CA GLY A 403 5.05 6.82 25.36
C GLY A 403 4.75 6.14 26.69
N ILE A 404 3.62 5.43 26.79
CA ILE A 404 3.21 4.67 27.98
C ILE A 404 3.96 3.32 28.07
N THR A 405 4.06 2.59 26.96
CA THR A 405 4.65 1.24 26.92
C THR A 405 6.17 1.27 26.87
N GLY A 406 6.76 2.35 26.33
CA GLY A 406 8.18 2.48 26.04
C GLY A 406 8.61 1.74 24.76
N GLU A 407 7.65 1.24 23.97
CA GLU A 407 7.90 0.38 22.81
C GLU A 407 7.07 0.87 21.61
N SER A 408 7.62 0.70 20.40
CA SER A 408 6.87 0.99 19.16
C SER A 408 5.71 0.03 18.99
N VAL A 409 4.59 0.53 18.50
CA VAL A 409 3.38 -0.27 18.20
C VAL A 409 3.16 -0.36 16.70
N GLU A 410 2.67 -1.50 16.23
CA GLU A 410 2.25 -1.65 14.83
C GLU A 410 0.87 -1.02 14.66
N THR A 411 0.66 -0.28 13.57
CA THR A 411 -0.60 0.43 13.32
C THR A 411 -1.09 0.25 11.89
N ASP A 412 -2.39 -0.03 11.73
CA ASP A 412 -3.11 0.08 10.46
C ASP A 412 -4.44 0.81 10.68
N TYR A 413 -5.01 1.30 9.60
CA TYR A 413 -6.27 2.03 9.63
C TYR A 413 -7.05 1.84 8.34
N SER A 414 -8.36 2.07 8.47
CA SER A 414 -9.33 2.10 7.40
C SER A 414 -10.31 3.26 7.64
N PRO A 415 -11.27 3.51 6.73
CA PRO A 415 -12.34 4.47 6.96
C PRO A 415 -13.22 4.18 8.19
N TYR A 416 -13.25 2.92 8.66
CA TYR A 416 -14.23 2.43 9.63
C TYR A 416 -13.61 1.92 10.94
N HIS A 417 -12.29 1.76 10.98
CA HIS A 417 -11.58 1.33 12.17
C HIS A 417 -10.11 1.75 12.12
N PHE A 418 -9.45 1.70 13.28
CA PHE A 418 -8.01 1.56 13.35
C PHE A 418 -7.62 0.34 14.17
N TYR A 419 -6.50 -0.27 13.80
CA TYR A 419 -5.94 -1.47 14.40
C TYR A 419 -4.56 -1.16 14.96
N ILE A 420 -4.29 -1.68 16.16
CA ILE A 420 -2.99 -1.55 16.80
C ILE A 420 -2.58 -2.88 17.38
N ARG A 421 -1.34 -3.28 17.11
CA ARG A 421 -0.69 -4.38 17.79
C ARG A 421 0.34 -3.85 18.77
N SER A 422 0.13 -4.18 20.04
CA SER A 422 1.01 -3.82 21.14
C SER A 422 1.87 -5.03 21.52
N SER A 423 3.00 -4.81 22.18
CA SER A 423 3.76 -5.87 22.85
C SER A 423 3.13 -6.29 24.18
N ARG A 424 2.30 -5.42 24.76
CA ARG A 424 1.61 -5.62 26.03
C ARG A 424 0.11 -5.78 25.82
N VAL A 425 -0.51 -6.59 26.67
CA VAL A 425 -1.97 -6.72 26.74
C VAL A 425 -2.56 -5.42 27.27
N ILE A 426 -3.48 -4.82 26.52
CA ILE A 426 -4.19 -3.59 26.87
C ILE A 426 -5.67 -3.91 26.82
N ARG A 427 -6.41 -3.61 27.90
CA ARG A 427 -7.85 -3.87 27.94
C ARG A 427 -8.62 -2.76 27.26
N SER A 428 -9.82 -3.07 26.78
CA SER A 428 -10.73 -2.12 26.14
C SER A 428 -10.97 -0.85 26.97
N ASN A 429 -11.06 -0.96 28.30
CA ASN A 429 -11.23 0.20 29.18
C ASN A 429 -9.99 1.10 29.30
N ASP A 430 -8.78 0.56 29.10
CA ASP A 430 -7.55 1.36 29.09
C ASP A 430 -7.43 2.12 27.75
N VAL A 431 -7.80 1.48 26.65
CA VAL A 431 -7.92 2.13 25.32
C VAL A 431 -8.89 3.31 25.39
N ARG A 432 -10.08 3.12 25.98
CA ARG A 432 -11.05 4.21 26.21
C ARG A 432 -10.43 5.38 26.99
N ARG A 433 -9.67 5.10 28.05
CA ARG A 433 -9.02 6.14 28.87
C ARG A 433 -7.98 6.92 28.07
N ILE A 434 -7.20 6.23 27.23
CA ILE A 434 -6.22 6.87 26.35
C ILE A 434 -6.94 7.81 25.37
N ILE A 435 -8.00 7.36 24.70
CA ILE A 435 -8.77 8.20 23.76
C ILE A 435 -9.34 9.43 24.47
N LEU A 436 -9.95 9.26 25.65
CA LEU A 436 -10.52 10.37 26.43
C LEU A 436 -9.44 11.37 26.92
N SER A 437 -8.20 10.93 27.11
CA SER A 437 -7.09 11.79 27.53
C SER A 437 -6.60 12.75 26.43
N ILE A 438 -6.97 12.51 25.16
CA ILE A 438 -6.57 13.36 24.04
C ILE A 438 -7.32 14.68 24.13
N ASP A 439 -6.57 15.79 24.20
CA ASP A 439 -7.13 17.14 24.26
C ASP A 439 -7.50 17.67 22.86
N PRO A 440 -8.80 17.93 22.55
CA PRO A 440 -9.24 18.45 21.26
C PRO A 440 -8.58 19.79 20.90
N ASP A 441 -8.27 20.63 21.88
CA ASP A 441 -7.67 21.94 21.66
C ASP A 441 -6.16 21.86 21.36
N ARG A 442 -5.56 20.67 21.45
CA ARG A 442 -4.11 20.45 21.29
C ARG A 442 -3.73 19.47 20.17
N LEU A 443 -4.65 19.17 19.26
CA LEU A 443 -4.43 18.21 18.17
C LEU A 443 -3.20 18.55 17.31
N TYR A 444 -3.03 19.83 16.97
CA TYR A 444 -1.86 20.26 16.19
C TYR A 444 -0.54 19.98 16.93
N GLN A 445 -0.48 20.17 18.25
CA GLN A 445 0.71 19.93 19.06
C GLN A 445 1.03 18.43 19.15
N TYR A 446 0.02 17.57 19.27
CA TYR A 446 0.23 16.12 19.23
C TYR A 446 0.85 15.68 17.90
N ILE A 447 0.25 16.11 16.77
CA ILE A 447 0.76 15.78 15.44
C ILE A 447 2.14 16.37 15.21
N SER A 448 2.37 17.63 15.56
CA SER A 448 3.69 18.27 15.42
C SER A 448 4.78 17.53 16.22
N GLY A 449 4.43 17.03 17.41
CA GLY A 449 5.33 16.24 18.26
C GLY A 449 5.57 14.79 17.80
N SER A 450 4.65 14.21 17.01
CA SER A 450 4.77 12.86 16.46
C SER A 450 5.19 12.81 14.99
N ALA A 451 5.07 13.92 14.25
CA ALA A 451 5.26 13.98 12.79
C ALA A 451 6.58 13.38 12.33
N ARG A 452 7.68 13.59 13.08
CA ARG A 452 8.99 13.02 12.77
C ARG A 452 9.02 11.49 12.73
N ARG A 453 8.15 10.83 13.49
CA ARG A 453 7.99 9.37 13.51
C ARG A 453 6.92 8.89 12.53
N SER A 454 6.19 9.82 11.93
CA SER A 454 5.13 9.49 11.00
C SER A 454 5.70 8.92 9.70
N ARG A 455 5.11 7.81 9.26
CA ARG A 455 5.51 7.12 8.02
C ARG A 455 5.46 8.01 6.77
N PHE A 456 4.67 9.08 6.78
CA PHE A 456 4.49 9.94 5.59
C PHE A 456 5.36 11.21 5.61
N PHE A 457 5.86 11.61 6.78
CA PHE A 457 6.44 12.94 6.95
C PHE A 457 7.70 13.14 6.11
N ASN A 458 8.56 12.14 5.99
CA ASN A 458 9.80 12.25 5.21
C ASN A 458 9.52 12.57 3.73
N SER A 459 8.57 11.86 3.10
CA SER A 459 8.16 12.16 1.72
C SER A 459 7.54 13.54 1.56
N VAL A 460 6.71 13.98 2.53
CA VAL A 460 6.08 15.31 2.54
C VAL A 460 7.15 16.40 2.66
N PHE A 461 8.09 16.24 3.60
CA PHE A 461 9.19 17.17 3.83
C PHE A 461 10.12 17.25 2.62
N LEU A 462 10.46 16.12 1.99
CA LEU A 462 11.28 16.10 0.78
C LEU A 462 10.63 16.92 -0.34
N TYR A 463 9.32 16.77 -0.53
CA TYR A 463 8.56 17.54 -1.51
C TYR A 463 8.61 19.04 -1.21
N GLU A 464 8.28 19.43 0.02
CA GLU A 464 8.30 20.83 0.45
C GLU A 464 9.72 21.41 0.29
N ALA A 465 10.75 20.71 0.76
CA ALA A 465 12.15 21.13 0.63
C ALA A 465 12.59 21.34 -0.83
N ARG A 466 12.11 20.52 -1.78
CA ARG A 466 12.34 20.74 -3.22
C ARG A 466 11.62 21.99 -3.73
N LYS A 467 10.37 22.20 -3.32
CA LYS A 467 9.61 23.40 -3.70
C LYS A 467 10.15 24.69 -3.08
N PHE A 468 10.83 24.62 -1.93
CA PHE A 468 11.63 25.74 -1.41
C PHE A 468 13.02 25.87 -2.06
N GLY A 469 13.40 24.94 -2.94
CA GLY A 469 14.68 24.91 -3.64
C GLY A 469 15.86 24.47 -2.76
N LEU A 470 15.62 23.87 -1.59
CA LEU A 470 16.68 23.39 -0.69
C LEU A 470 17.35 22.12 -1.23
N ILE A 471 16.57 21.28 -1.90
CA ILE A 471 17.00 20.00 -2.46
C ILE A 471 16.70 20.02 -3.96
N ALA A 472 17.67 19.63 -4.79
CA ALA A 472 17.45 19.49 -6.23
C ALA A 472 16.55 18.28 -6.54
N ASN A 473 15.77 18.36 -7.62
CA ASN A 473 14.94 17.24 -8.05
C ASN A 473 15.76 15.97 -8.34
N ASP A 474 17.00 16.12 -8.82
CA ASP A 474 17.86 15.01 -9.18
C ASP A 474 18.75 14.49 -8.03
N ALA A 475 18.60 15.00 -6.80
CA ALA A 475 19.41 14.61 -5.65
C ALA A 475 19.43 13.09 -5.39
N ASP A 476 20.57 12.57 -4.94
CA ASP A 476 20.78 11.16 -4.58
C ASP A 476 20.28 10.89 -3.15
N ILE A 477 19.09 10.32 -3.06
CA ILE A 477 18.38 10.05 -1.80
C ILE A 477 19.12 9.01 -0.95
N GLY A 478 19.79 8.03 -1.55
CA GLY A 478 20.49 6.96 -0.81
C GLY A 478 21.67 7.45 0.02
N ARG A 479 22.16 8.68 -0.25
CA ARG A 479 23.26 9.31 0.51
C ARG A 479 22.78 10.33 1.54
N ILE A 480 21.49 10.65 1.55
CA ILE A 480 20.92 11.67 2.41
C ILE A 480 20.48 11.02 3.72
N ARG A 481 21.01 11.51 4.85
CA ARG A 481 20.43 11.24 6.16
C ARG A 481 19.26 12.19 6.36
N PHE A 482 18.05 11.75 6.00
CA PHE A 482 16.86 12.60 6.01
C PHE A 482 16.58 13.19 7.38
N GLU A 483 16.79 12.42 8.43
CA GLU A 483 16.56 12.84 9.82
C GLU A 483 17.40 14.08 10.15
N LYS A 484 18.67 14.10 9.72
CA LYS A 484 19.58 15.23 9.95
C LYS A 484 19.19 16.48 9.17
N ILE A 485 18.66 16.32 7.96
CA ILE A 485 18.17 17.46 7.19
C ILE A 485 16.92 18.03 7.85
N VAL A 486 15.96 17.17 8.21
CA VAL A 486 14.76 17.58 8.94
C VAL A 486 15.13 18.33 10.21
N ASP A 487 16.11 17.84 10.98
CA ASP A 487 16.63 18.50 12.18
C ASP A 487 17.21 19.90 11.90
N ALA A 488 18.00 20.04 10.84
CA ALA A 488 18.61 21.32 10.48
C ALA A 488 17.59 22.39 10.08
N TYR A 489 16.39 21.97 9.64
CA TYR A 489 15.31 22.86 9.22
C TYR A 489 14.14 22.87 10.22
N TYR A 490 14.31 22.36 11.43
CA TYR A 490 13.29 22.42 12.47
C TYR A 490 12.87 23.88 12.73
N ASP A 491 11.56 24.09 12.88
CA ASP A 491 10.93 25.40 13.09
C ASP A 491 11.15 26.45 11.98
N THR A 492 11.61 26.03 10.80
CA THR A 492 11.64 26.91 9.61
C THR A 492 10.28 26.92 8.89
N PRO A 493 10.02 27.89 7.99
CA PRO A 493 8.83 27.89 7.15
C PRO A 493 8.61 26.56 6.39
N VAL A 494 9.67 25.89 5.97
CA VAL A 494 9.59 24.58 5.27
C VAL A 494 9.06 23.50 6.21
N TYR A 495 9.57 23.43 7.43
CA TYR A 495 9.10 22.45 8.40
C TYR A 495 7.64 22.69 8.78
N ARG A 496 7.28 23.95 9.06
CA ARG A 496 5.89 24.33 9.39
C ARG A 496 4.94 24.01 8.24
N ASP A 497 5.32 24.32 6.99
CA ASP A 497 4.50 24.00 5.82
C ASP A 497 4.43 22.49 5.54
N SER A 498 5.48 21.73 5.89
CA SER A 498 5.47 20.26 5.83
C SER A 498 4.47 19.65 6.80
N ILE A 499 4.38 20.18 8.03
CA ILE A 499 3.34 19.75 8.99
C ILE A 499 1.95 20.10 8.47
N ARG A 500 1.73 21.32 7.95
CA ARG A 500 0.44 21.70 7.35
C ARG A 500 0.08 20.82 6.16
N LYS A 501 1.05 20.48 5.30
CA LYS A 501 0.85 19.56 4.18
C LYS A 501 0.50 18.17 4.66
N LEU A 502 1.23 17.63 5.64
CA LEU A 502 0.93 16.32 6.24
C LEU A 502 -0.52 16.28 6.74
N ILE A 503 -0.93 17.31 7.48
CA ILE A 503 -2.29 17.43 7.99
C ILE A 503 -3.28 17.52 6.82
N SER A 504 -3.10 18.44 5.88
CA SER A 504 -4.03 18.65 4.77
C SER A 504 -4.19 17.42 3.87
N ASP A 505 -3.09 16.73 3.56
CA ASP A 505 -3.08 15.63 2.60
C ASP A 505 -3.64 14.35 3.24
N TYR A 506 -3.29 14.07 4.50
CA TYR A 506 -3.52 12.77 5.11
C TYR A 506 -4.47 12.77 6.33
N MET A 507 -4.74 13.93 6.94
CA MET A 507 -5.49 14.02 8.20
C MET A 507 -6.72 14.94 8.09
N ASP A 508 -7.69 14.71 8.96
CA ASP A 508 -8.83 15.60 9.15
C ASP A 508 -8.99 15.86 10.65
N LEU A 509 -8.34 16.94 11.10
CA LEU A 509 -8.36 17.32 12.51
C LEU A 509 -9.70 17.92 12.93
N GLY A 510 -10.46 18.53 12.00
CA GLY A 510 -11.78 19.09 12.32
C GLY A 510 -12.78 17.99 12.66
N THR A 511 -12.79 16.91 11.87
CA THR A 511 -13.58 15.71 12.15
C THR A 511 -13.17 15.05 13.46
N LEU A 512 -11.86 14.90 13.69
CA LEU A 512 -11.34 14.34 14.94
C LEU A 512 -11.72 15.19 16.17
N GLU A 513 -11.62 16.51 16.07
CA GLU A 513 -11.99 17.43 17.15
C GLU A 513 -13.46 17.27 17.53
N LYS A 514 -14.36 17.25 16.53
CA LYS A 514 -15.80 17.03 16.74
C LYS A 514 -16.05 15.71 17.46
N TYR A 515 -15.41 14.63 17.01
CA TYR A 515 -15.50 13.32 17.66
C TYR A 515 -15.05 13.34 19.13
N LEU A 516 -13.88 13.91 19.42
CA LEU A 516 -13.34 13.97 20.78
C LEU A 516 -14.21 14.82 21.71
N ARG A 517 -14.85 15.87 21.19
CA ARG A 517 -15.86 16.64 21.95
C ARG A 517 -17.13 15.83 22.17
N GLY A 518 -17.61 15.09 21.17
CA GLY A 518 -18.81 14.24 21.25
C GLY A 518 -18.68 13.11 22.29
N ILE A 519 -17.53 12.45 22.39
CA ILE A 519 -17.30 11.43 23.43
C ILE A 519 -17.22 12.04 24.85
N ARG A 520 -16.83 13.31 24.97
CA ARG A 520 -16.73 14.03 26.25
C ARG A 520 -18.08 14.57 26.71
N SER A 521 -18.93 15.01 25.79
CA SER A 521 -20.30 15.46 26.08
C SER A 521 -21.25 14.29 26.36
N GLY A 522 -20.87 13.06 25.97
CA GLY A 522 -21.70 11.86 26.09
C GLY A 522 -22.65 11.65 24.89
N GLU A 523 -22.50 12.44 23.82
CA GLU A 523 -23.23 12.26 22.56
C GLU A 523 -22.79 10.97 21.84
N ILE A 524 -21.53 10.59 22.00
CA ILE A 524 -20.96 9.38 21.41
C ILE A 524 -20.64 8.39 22.53
N GLU A 525 -21.28 7.23 22.49
CA GLU A 525 -21.10 6.18 23.50
C GLU A 525 -19.96 5.21 23.14
N PHE A 526 -19.37 4.60 24.17
CA PHE A 526 -18.39 3.51 23.99
C PHE A 526 -19.03 2.16 24.27
N SER A 527 -18.81 1.21 23.37
CA SER A 527 -19.02 -0.21 23.62
C SER A 527 -17.67 -0.91 23.79
N LEU A 528 -17.45 -1.52 24.94
CA LEU A 528 -16.18 -2.14 25.31
C LEU A 528 -16.32 -3.65 25.29
N LYS A 529 -15.41 -4.35 24.59
CA LYS A 529 -15.36 -5.81 24.55
C LYS A 529 -13.92 -6.28 24.69
N ASP A 530 -13.69 -7.33 25.48
CA ASP A 530 -12.37 -7.96 25.62
C ASP A 530 -12.27 -9.25 24.77
N ASP A 531 -12.97 -9.27 23.63
CA ASP A 531 -12.85 -10.26 22.54
C ASP A 531 -13.23 -9.60 21.20
N ILE A 532 -12.78 -10.18 20.09
CA ILE A 532 -13.06 -9.68 18.73
C ILE A 532 -14.40 -10.22 18.24
N SER A 533 -15.29 -9.33 17.80
CA SER A 533 -16.59 -9.71 17.23
C SER A 533 -16.49 -10.10 15.76
N GLU A 534 -17.52 -10.76 15.24
CA GLU A 534 -17.61 -11.13 13.82
C GLU A 534 -17.60 -9.91 12.88
N SER A 535 -18.16 -8.77 13.31
CA SER A 535 -18.09 -7.53 12.52
C SER A 535 -16.67 -6.98 12.43
N SER A 536 -15.88 -7.15 13.50
CA SER A 536 -14.45 -6.81 13.52
C SER A 536 -13.56 -7.80 12.77
N ASP A 537 -13.92 -9.09 12.75
CA ASP A 537 -13.13 -10.14 12.10
C ASP A 537 -13.03 -9.94 10.58
N VAL A 538 -14.07 -9.38 9.94
CA VAL A 538 -14.03 -8.98 8.54
C VAL A 538 -12.93 -7.95 8.28
N PHE A 539 -12.73 -7.00 9.19
CA PHE A 539 -11.66 -6.01 9.11
C PHE A 539 -10.27 -6.60 9.35
N LEU A 540 -10.16 -7.57 10.27
CA LEU A 540 -8.91 -8.29 10.51
C LEU A 540 -8.55 -9.21 9.35
N THR A 541 -9.53 -9.80 8.65
CA THR A 541 -9.28 -10.62 7.47
C THR A 541 -8.63 -9.77 6.38
N HIS A 542 -9.14 -8.55 6.13
CA HIS A 542 -8.49 -7.58 5.24
C HIS A 542 -7.06 -7.24 5.67
N TYR A 543 -6.79 -7.11 6.97
CA TYR A 543 -5.43 -6.93 7.49
C TYR A 543 -4.56 -8.17 7.24
N SER A 544 -5.09 -9.36 7.54
CA SER A 544 -4.39 -10.64 7.41
C SER A 544 -4.10 -11.01 5.96
N GLU A 545 -4.96 -10.66 5.00
CA GLU A 545 -4.75 -10.86 3.56
C GLU A 545 -3.73 -9.87 2.99
N ARG A 546 -3.66 -8.65 3.52
CA ARG A 546 -2.56 -7.70 3.25
C ARG A 546 -1.23 -8.19 3.82
N VAL A 547 -1.28 -8.94 4.91
CA VAL A 547 -0.10 -9.51 5.59
C VAL A 547 0.28 -10.89 5.04
N ALA A 548 -0.66 -11.61 4.44
CA ALA A 548 -0.45 -12.96 3.94
C ALA A 548 0.49 -12.90 2.72
N PRO A 549 1.51 -13.77 2.66
CA PRO A 549 2.29 -13.89 1.44
C PRO A 549 1.34 -14.22 0.29
N LEU A 550 1.49 -13.51 -0.83
CA LEU A 550 0.85 -13.88 -2.09
C LEU A 550 1.03 -15.40 -2.27
N LYS A 551 -0.08 -16.15 -2.26
CA LYS A 551 -0.04 -17.60 -2.48
C LYS A 551 0.69 -17.80 -3.82
N PRO A 552 1.87 -18.43 -3.84
CA PRO A 552 2.63 -18.55 -5.07
C PRO A 552 1.77 -19.30 -6.09
N THR A 553 1.52 -18.69 -7.25
CA THR A 553 0.72 -19.30 -8.30
C THR A 553 1.31 -20.64 -8.69
N ARG A 554 0.48 -21.59 -9.12
CA ARG A 554 0.92 -22.94 -9.51
C ARG A 554 2.05 -22.89 -10.54
N SER A 555 2.05 -21.91 -11.44
CA SER A 555 3.12 -21.64 -12.41
C SER A 555 4.45 -21.23 -11.76
N ILE A 556 4.43 -20.40 -10.70
CA ILE A 556 5.61 -20.03 -9.91
C ILE A 556 6.11 -21.26 -9.15
N LEU A 557 5.22 -22.01 -8.51
CA LEU A 557 5.56 -23.25 -7.80
C LEU A 557 6.17 -24.30 -8.75
N ASP A 558 5.62 -24.45 -9.95
CA ASP A 558 6.13 -25.35 -10.99
C ASP A 558 7.50 -24.90 -11.51
N ALA A 559 7.71 -23.58 -11.67
CA ALA A 559 9.01 -23.04 -12.05
C ALA A 559 10.07 -23.26 -10.95
N VAL A 560 9.71 -23.03 -9.67
CA VAL A 560 10.57 -23.30 -8.52
C VAL A 560 10.87 -24.78 -8.40
N LYS A 561 9.86 -25.66 -8.54
CA LYS A 561 10.01 -27.12 -8.53
C LYS A 561 10.93 -27.59 -9.65
N LYS A 562 10.72 -27.11 -10.88
CA LYS A 562 11.57 -27.45 -12.04
C LYS A 562 13.01 -26.95 -11.86
N ARG A 563 13.20 -25.81 -11.19
CA ARG A 563 14.54 -25.32 -10.81
C ARG A 563 15.21 -26.25 -9.79
N LEU A 564 14.54 -26.50 -8.67
CA LEU A 564 15.05 -27.33 -7.57
C LEU A 564 15.38 -28.76 -8.01
N LEU A 565 14.57 -29.35 -8.88
CA LEU A 565 14.82 -30.67 -9.46
C LEU A 565 16.05 -30.72 -10.39
N ASN A 566 16.45 -29.57 -10.94
CA ASN A 566 17.63 -29.46 -11.82
C ASN A 566 18.91 -29.06 -11.08
N GLU A 567 18.84 -28.73 -9.78
CA GLU A 567 20.01 -28.47 -8.95
C GLU A 567 20.84 -29.74 -8.74
N GLU A 568 22.15 -29.57 -8.60
CA GLU A 568 23.08 -30.66 -8.26
C GLU A 568 23.21 -30.80 -6.75
N THR A 569 23.31 -32.04 -6.28
CA THR A 569 23.56 -32.35 -4.86
C THR A 569 24.63 -33.43 -4.73
N ILE A 570 25.38 -33.37 -3.64
CA ILE A 570 26.37 -34.36 -3.24
C ILE A 570 25.75 -35.25 -2.17
N LEU A 571 25.58 -36.53 -2.47
CA LEU A 571 25.14 -37.53 -1.51
C LEU A 571 26.35 -38.27 -0.94
N TYR A 572 26.53 -38.17 0.38
CA TYR A 572 27.64 -38.78 1.11
C TYR A 572 27.15 -39.83 2.10
N CYS A 573 27.60 -41.07 1.96
CA CYS A 573 27.28 -42.13 2.90
C CYS A 573 28.19 -42.04 4.13
N THR A 574 27.62 -41.77 5.30
CA THR A 574 28.38 -41.70 6.56
C THR A 574 28.82 -43.07 7.08
N SER A 575 28.31 -44.17 6.49
CA SER A 575 28.66 -45.53 6.88
C SER A 575 29.83 -46.13 6.10
N CYS A 576 29.95 -45.87 4.79
CA CYS A 576 31.01 -46.44 3.94
C CYS A 576 31.85 -45.41 3.19
N GLY A 577 31.57 -44.12 3.37
CA GLY A 577 32.32 -43.04 2.73
C GLY A 577 32.02 -42.81 1.25
N ASN A 578 31.07 -43.54 0.65
CA ASN A 578 30.70 -43.36 -0.75
C ASN A 578 30.15 -41.94 -1.02
N VAL A 579 30.69 -41.26 -2.02
CA VAL A 579 30.27 -39.92 -2.47
C VAL A 579 29.73 -40.02 -3.89
N ARG A 580 28.56 -39.41 -4.15
CA ARG A 580 28.00 -39.29 -5.50
C ARG A 580 27.44 -37.89 -5.71
N THR A 581 27.72 -37.29 -6.86
CA THR A 581 27.14 -36.01 -7.26
C THR A 581 26.15 -36.27 -8.39
N MET A 582 24.92 -35.79 -8.23
CA MET A 582 23.88 -35.95 -9.24
C MET A 582 22.82 -34.87 -9.11
N LYS A 583 22.01 -34.70 -10.15
CA LYS A 583 20.85 -33.81 -10.06
C LYS A 583 19.78 -34.42 -9.17
N VAL A 584 19.09 -33.56 -8.46
CA VAL A 584 18.00 -33.92 -7.54
C VAL A 584 16.94 -34.80 -8.24
N ARG A 585 16.56 -34.48 -9.49
CA ARG A 585 15.61 -35.29 -10.29
C ARG A 585 16.05 -36.72 -10.60
N ASP A 586 17.35 -36.99 -10.57
CA ASP A 586 17.92 -38.28 -10.98
C ASP A 586 18.07 -39.25 -9.78
N ILE A 587 17.70 -38.81 -8.57
CA ILE A 587 17.83 -39.60 -7.33
C ILE A 587 16.67 -40.59 -7.25
N LYS A 588 16.95 -41.86 -7.59
CA LYS A 588 15.97 -42.96 -7.51
C LYS A 588 15.84 -43.57 -6.11
N SER A 589 16.89 -43.45 -5.29
CA SER A 589 16.91 -44.01 -3.93
C SER A 589 17.85 -43.23 -3.03
N ILE A 590 17.36 -42.95 -1.83
CA ILE A 590 18.14 -42.28 -0.77
C ILE A 590 19.14 -43.22 -0.08
N ARG A 591 19.08 -44.53 -0.35
CA ARG A 591 20.04 -45.49 0.19
C ARG A 591 21.37 -45.45 -0.56
N CYS A 592 22.44 -45.77 0.16
CA CYS A 592 23.75 -45.94 -0.45
C CYS A 592 23.74 -47.16 -1.39
N PRO A 593 24.16 -47.02 -2.66
CA PRO A 593 24.17 -48.13 -3.61
C PRO A 593 25.31 -49.14 -3.33
N VAL A 594 26.31 -48.74 -2.54
CA VAL A 594 27.48 -49.57 -2.22
C VAL A 594 27.22 -50.46 -1.00
N CYS A 595 26.74 -49.89 0.11
CA CYS A 595 26.57 -50.62 1.38
C CYS A 595 25.12 -50.76 1.85
N GLY A 596 24.14 -50.25 1.10
CA GLY A 596 22.71 -50.32 1.45
C GLY A 596 22.27 -49.41 2.61
N SER A 597 23.19 -48.69 3.25
CA SER A 597 22.90 -47.82 4.40
C SER A 597 21.91 -46.72 4.05
N SER A 598 20.99 -46.43 4.98
CA SER A 598 20.08 -45.28 4.93
C SER A 598 20.68 -44.01 5.51
N LEU A 599 21.91 -44.07 6.04
CA LEU A 599 22.64 -42.91 6.55
C LEU A 599 23.43 -42.24 5.42
N VAL A 600 22.70 -41.48 4.60
CA VAL A 600 23.25 -40.71 3.48
C VAL A 600 22.94 -39.24 3.71
N ALA A 601 23.98 -38.44 3.88
CA ALA A 601 23.90 -36.98 3.96
C ALA A 601 23.74 -36.38 2.56
N SER A 602 23.02 -35.28 2.44
CA SER A 602 22.89 -34.47 1.23
C SER A 602 23.54 -33.10 1.46
N LEU A 603 24.45 -32.74 0.58
CA LEU A 603 25.25 -31.51 0.67
C LEU A 603 25.12 -30.73 -0.63
N SER A 604 25.14 -29.41 -0.54
CA SER A 604 25.22 -28.59 -1.76
C SER A 604 26.62 -28.70 -2.40
N PRO A 605 26.77 -28.45 -3.71
CA PRO A 605 28.08 -28.47 -4.37
C PRO A 605 29.11 -27.52 -3.75
N PHE A 606 28.64 -26.45 -3.10
CA PHE A 606 29.48 -25.46 -2.40
C PHE A 606 30.00 -25.99 -1.06
N GLU A 607 29.34 -26.99 -0.47
CA GLU A 607 29.74 -27.62 0.79
C GLU A 607 30.69 -28.81 0.60
N LYS A 608 31.21 -29.02 -0.62
CA LYS A 608 32.13 -30.14 -0.91
C LYS A 608 33.34 -30.18 0.02
N ASN A 609 33.85 -29.02 0.42
CA ASN A 609 34.99 -28.88 1.33
C ASN A 609 34.73 -29.49 2.72
N LEU A 610 33.46 -29.67 3.13
CA LEU A 610 33.11 -30.35 4.38
C LEU A 610 33.49 -31.84 4.35
N LEU A 611 33.54 -32.47 3.17
CA LEU A 611 33.94 -33.86 3.04
C LEU A 611 35.42 -34.05 3.37
N ASP A 612 36.26 -33.15 2.87
CA ASP A 612 37.70 -33.19 3.14
C ASP A 612 37.99 -32.89 4.61
N LYS A 613 37.36 -31.85 5.17
CA LYS A 613 37.45 -31.52 6.61
C LYS A 613 36.94 -32.66 7.50
N SER A 614 35.94 -33.42 7.07
CA SER A 614 35.41 -34.54 7.87
C SER A 614 36.42 -35.68 8.09
N ARG A 615 37.51 -35.72 7.30
CA ARG A 615 38.58 -36.71 7.40
C ARG A 615 39.69 -36.32 8.38
N GLU A 616 39.70 -35.06 8.83
CA GLU A 616 40.68 -34.56 9.79
C GLU A 616 40.34 -35.07 11.21
N GLU A 617 41.38 -35.37 12.00
CA GLU A 617 41.27 -35.85 13.39
C GLU A 617 41.28 -34.71 14.42
N ASP A 618 41.30 -33.46 13.95
CA ASP A 618 41.26 -32.27 14.78
C ASP A 618 39.82 -31.98 15.31
N PRO A 619 39.66 -31.05 16.26
CA PRO A 619 38.35 -30.72 16.84
C PRO A 619 37.31 -30.29 15.80
N ASP A 620 37.73 -29.62 14.72
CA ASP A 620 36.84 -29.16 13.65
C ASP A 620 36.40 -30.29 12.72
N GLY A 621 37.26 -31.28 12.46
CA GLY A 621 36.91 -32.50 11.74
C GLY A 621 35.91 -33.38 12.49
N ILE A 622 36.05 -33.49 13.82
CA ILE A 622 35.06 -34.19 14.68
C ILE A 622 33.70 -33.47 14.65
N LYS A 623 33.69 -32.13 14.73
CA LYS A 623 32.48 -31.31 14.64
C LYS A 623 31.79 -31.46 13.28
N THR A 624 32.57 -31.50 12.21
CA THR A 624 32.07 -31.68 10.84
C THR A 624 31.46 -33.06 10.64
N ARG A 625 32.07 -34.14 11.18
CA ARG A 625 31.49 -35.49 11.17
C ARG A 625 30.14 -35.57 11.89
N LYS A 626 30.01 -34.94 13.07
CA LYS A 626 28.73 -34.84 13.79
C LYS A 626 27.66 -34.10 12.97
N ARG A 627 28.04 -33.04 12.25
CA ARG A 627 27.14 -32.29 11.35
C ARG A 627 26.65 -33.16 10.19
N LEU A 628 27.55 -33.89 9.53
CA LEU A 628 27.20 -34.82 8.44
C LEU A 628 26.28 -35.95 8.93
N MET A 629 26.50 -36.46 10.14
CA MET A 629 25.63 -37.49 10.72
C MET A 629 24.21 -36.96 11.00
N LYS A 630 24.08 -35.75 11.56
CA LYS A 630 22.76 -35.10 11.74
C LYS A 630 22.05 -34.89 10.41
N ASN A 631 22.78 -34.46 9.37
CA ASN A 631 22.25 -34.31 8.02
C ASN A 631 21.73 -35.66 7.47
N ALA A 632 22.51 -36.74 7.61
CA ALA A 632 22.10 -38.08 7.20
C ALA A 632 20.83 -38.57 7.92
N HIS A 633 20.65 -38.23 9.20
CA HIS A 633 19.42 -38.55 9.93
C HIS A 633 18.20 -37.79 9.40
N LEU A 634 18.37 -36.51 9.04
CA LEU A 634 17.30 -35.71 8.42
C LEU A 634 16.90 -36.26 7.05
N VAL A 635 17.86 -36.66 6.22
CA VAL A 635 17.58 -37.31 4.94
C VAL A 635 16.88 -38.66 5.14
N ARG A 636 17.24 -39.42 6.18
CA ARG A 636 16.55 -40.68 6.51
C ARG A 636 15.10 -40.47 6.94
N GLU A 637 14.80 -39.42 7.70
CA GLU A 637 13.47 -39.13 8.21
C GLU A 637 12.55 -38.50 7.15
N ARG A 638 13.08 -37.57 6.34
CA ARG A 638 12.30 -36.75 5.41
C ARG A 638 12.50 -37.12 3.93
N GLY A 639 13.39 -38.06 3.65
CA GLY A 639 13.64 -38.60 2.33
C GLY A 639 14.02 -37.54 1.31
N MET A 640 13.36 -37.59 0.14
CA MET A 640 13.64 -36.72 -0.99
C MET A 640 13.39 -35.23 -0.68
N GLN A 641 12.50 -34.92 0.27
CA GLN A 641 12.18 -33.54 0.66
C GLN A 641 13.40 -32.85 1.31
N ALA A 642 14.12 -33.55 2.19
CA ALA A 642 15.34 -33.02 2.79
C ALA A 642 16.43 -32.77 1.73
N ILE A 643 16.56 -33.67 0.75
CA ILE A 643 17.54 -33.53 -0.32
C ILE A 643 17.24 -32.31 -1.19
N ILE A 644 15.98 -32.09 -1.57
CA ILE A 644 15.53 -30.93 -2.35
C ILE A 644 15.87 -29.62 -1.63
N VAL A 645 15.60 -29.56 -0.32
CA VAL A 645 15.85 -28.36 0.50
C VAL A 645 17.37 -28.13 0.64
N MET A 646 18.15 -29.17 0.94
CA MET A 646 19.60 -29.05 1.13
C MET A 646 20.35 -28.70 -0.16
N ALA A 647 19.89 -29.21 -1.31
CA ALA A 647 20.45 -28.85 -2.62
C ALA A 647 20.27 -27.35 -2.95
N SER A 648 19.27 -26.69 -2.35
CA SER A 648 18.95 -25.28 -2.59
C SER A 648 19.78 -24.29 -1.75
N GLN A 649 20.54 -24.76 -0.75
CA GLN A 649 21.23 -23.90 0.20
C GLN A 649 22.58 -23.41 -0.32
N ARG A 650 22.69 -22.09 -0.56
CA ARG A 650 23.95 -21.37 -0.70
C ARG A 650 24.22 -20.61 0.61
N GLU A 651 24.98 -21.26 1.50
CA GLU A 651 25.58 -20.70 2.73
C GLU A 651 24.66 -20.01 3.76
N SER A 652 23.87 -20.79 4.53
CA SER A 652 23.56 -20.50 5.95
C SER A 652 22.68 -21.59 6.60
N GLY A 653 23.13 -22.15 7.73
CA GLY A 653 22.35 -22.74 8.84
C GLY A 653 21.17 -23.70 8.56
N PRO A 654 21.19 -24.96 9.07
CA PRO A 654 20.13 -25.96 8.83
C PRO A 654 18.73 -25.68 9.44
N GLU A 655 18.51 -24.57 10.16
CA GLU A 655 17.30 -24.37 10.98
C GLU A 655 16.20 -23.52 10.32
N THR A 656 16.52 -22.55 9.45
CA THR A 656 15.53 -21.53 9.02
C THR A 656 14.63 -21.95 7.85
N CYS A 657 15.14 -22.75 6.90
CA CYS A 657 14.35 -23.27 5.77
C CYS A 657 13.43 -24.43 6.16
N LEU A 658 13.75 -25.15 7.24
CA LEU A 658 12.93 -26.25 7.74
C LEU A 658 11.56 -25.72 8.22
N THR A 659 11.56 -24.56 8.89
CA THR A 659 10.35 -23.97 9.47
C THR A 659 9.37 -23.47 8.41
N ALA A 660 9.86 -22.88 7.32
CA ALA A 660 9.00 -22.35 6.26
C ALA A 660 8.36 -23.43 5.37
N PHE A 661 9.04 -24.56 5.15
CA PHE A 661 8.54 -25.64 4.31
C PHE A 661 7.65 -26.65 5.08
N LEU A 662 7.88 -26.81 6.39
CA LEU A 662 7.16 -27.77 7.25
C LEU A 662 5.89 -27.20 7.92
N THR A 663 5.70 -25.87 7.96
CA THR A 663 4.52 -25.24 8.57
C THR A 663 3.34 -25.06 7.60
N SER A 664 3.55 -25.32 6.30
CA SER A 664 2.49 -25.22 5.29
C SER A 664 1.73 -26.55 5.13
N PRO A 665 0.39 -26.57 5.29
CA PRO A 665 -0.43 -27.75 5.02
C PRO A 665 -0.34 -28.25 3.56
N THR A 666 0.07 -27.39 2.64
CA THR A 666 0.18 -27.70 1.20
C THR A 666 1.55 -28.24 0.80
N GLY A 667 2.60 -27.99 1.59
CA GLY A 667 3.95 -28.52 1.32
C GLY A 667 4.00 -30.05 1.33
N THR A 668 3.23 -30.66 2.22
CA THR A 668 3.14 -32.12 2.39
C THR A 668 2.32 -32.80 1.29
N ARG A 669 1.38 -32.09 0.64
CA ARG A 669 0.50 -32.62 -0.43
C ARG A 669 1.05 -32.49 -1.86
N MET A 670 2.12 -31.72 -2.08
CA MET A 670 2.66 -31.49 -3.45
C MET A 670 3.73 -32.50 -3.91
N ILE A 671 4.15 -33.41 -3.03
CA ILE A 671 5.21 -34.40 -3.29
C ILE A 671 4.67 -35.84 -3.23
N SER A 672 3.39 -36.03 -2.90
CA SER A 672 2.69 -37.31 -3.15
C SER A 672 2.40 -37.50 -4.62
#